data_AF-A0AAD4Z2C3-F1
#
_entry.id   AF-A0AAD4Z2C3-F1
#
_cell.length_a   1.000
_cell.length_b   1.000
_cell.length_c   1.000
_cell.angle_alpha   90.00
_cell.angle_beta   90.00
_cell.angle_gamma   90.00
#
_symmetry.space_group_name_H-M   'P 1'
#
loop_
_entity.id
_entity.type
_entity.pdbx_description
1 polymer ?
#
loop_
_entity_poly.entity_id
_entity_poly.type
_entity_poly.pdbx_seq_one_letter_code
_entity_poly.pdbx_strand_id
1 'polypeptide(L)'
;MFVGKEVGFTGLVHLEGPEFFPTTAGVGEALSLNNTPVAGNVVLCFTTVPGPAQAISTVSAVRSRGGVGVIIARHPSNLLAPFSNDFPCIAVDHELGTQILLYIRSTISPVVKLIPSKTLGFVSQPDIAAPGVSILAASTPFDPVMDGGFAFHSETSMATPHIAGIVALLKAIASSPAAIKSALVTTVWKTDPFGEPIFVEGTLQKLADPFDYGGGLVSPNKAADPGLIYDMGTDDYINYLCAVGYNISAISQLVGQATACPIITPSILDVNLPSITIPNLRKSITLTQSVTNVGPVNSIYKAQIDPPPGIKASVKPDTLVFNSTVKTISFMVAVSTTYQVNTAYFFGSLTWRDGVHDVTSPISLFDKESFQVHIVYLGEKKNDDPASTKKFHHQMLTTLLGSKEAAYRSIIYSYKHGFSGFAARLTESQAEAIAEFPGVVQVIRNRIHKLHTTRSWDFIGIHQHSSGNLLTKSMGKGTIIGLIDSGVWPESKSFNDEGMDPIPTHWKGICQQGEHFNSTNCNRKIIGARWFRKGAIEHFKNLNGTNTVVDFRSPRDGIGHGTHTASTAAGYFVKRANYRGLASGLARGGAPLAHLAIYKACWAFEGCTDADLLKAFDKAIHDGVDILSLSVGNVTPLFSYVDQRDSIAIGSFHATAKGITVVCSAGNDGPISQTIVNTAPWLITVAATTIDRVFPTAITLGNNHTLWGQSIDIEKHKHGFVGIIYSERIALDRTNDSAKDCQPGSLNATIASGKIVLCFSKSDQQDIESASNTVQEAGGVGLIFAQFPNDGLASCDIPCIRVGYEVGTQILSYIRKARFPIAKLSDPKTVIGKWVSPRVASFSARGPSSMTPEVLKPDIAAPGVDIIAAFRPRDTKHSNGYALLSGTSMACPHVAGIAALIKSAHPNWSPSAIKSALVTTASQTGTDGTSISAEGLTRKEADPFDIGGGHVDPNKAIDPGLIFDASTEDYIKFLCSLGYSIASITRLTKTNINCITKTNGVNLNLPSITIPNLKRTATVTRTVTNVGHINSKYKALVQAPPGIKMTVEPQTLSFNITTQILPFKVIFFTTQKLHGDYKFGSLTWTDGEHLVRSPIAIRVIGFESYNDV
;
A
#
# COMPACT_ATOMS: atom_id res chain seq x y z
N MET A 1 -31.04 4.39 5.86
CA MET A 1 -30.84 5.81 6.24
C MET A 1 -32.01 6.73 5.88
N PHE A 2 -33.07 6.30 5.18
CA PHE A 2 -34.26 7.14 5.04
C PHE A 2 -34.93 7.31 6.42
N VAL A 3 -35.48 8.47 6.77
CA VAL A 3 -36.20 8.70 8.06
C VAL A 3 -37.56 9.37 7.84
N GLY A 4 -37.99 9.51 6.58
CA GLY A 4 -39.21 10.22 6.17
C GLY A 4 -40.45 9.32 6.01
N LYS A 5 -41.54 9.89 5.49
CA LYS A 5 -42.80 9.15 5.25
C LYS A 5 -42.66 8.14 4.11
N GLU A 6 -43.25 6.96 4.31
CA GLU A 6 -43.34 5.91 3.31
C GLU A 6 -43.88 6.45 1.97
N VAL A 7 -43.24 6.07 0.86
CA VAL A 7 -43.73 6.31 -0.49
C VAL A 7 -44.51 5.09 -0.93
N GLY A 8 -45.76 5.26 -1.36
CA GLY A 8 -46.56 4.20 -1.98
C GLY A 8 -45.96 3.69 -3.29
N PHE A 9 -46.51 2.61 -3.84
CA PHE A 9 -46.05 2.09 -5.14
C PHE A 9 -46.19 3.14 -6.24
N THR A 10 -45.06 3.50 -6.85
CA THR A 10 -44.95 4.54 -7.87
C THR A 10 -44.02 4.07 -8.99
N GLY A 11 -44.13 4.65 -10.19
CA GLY A 11 -43.31 4.26 -11.34
C GLY A 11 -41.82 4.49 -11.12
N LEU A 12 -40.99 3.64 -11.71
CA LEU A 12 -39.54 3.63 -11.54
C LEU A 12 -38.83 3.81 -12.88
N VAL A 13 -37.96 4.81 -13.00
CA VAL A 13 -37.34 5.17 -14.30
C VAL A 13 -35.82 5.37 -14.19
N HIS A 14 -35.10 5.09 -15.27
CA HIS A 14 -33.69 5.42 -15.45
C HIS A 14 -33.52 6.28 -16.71
N LEU A 15 -32.62 7.26 -16.66
CA LEU A 15 -32.40 8.22 -17.74
C LEU A 15 -31.18 7.79 -18.57
N GLU A 16 -31.37 7.50 -19.86
CA GLU A 16 -30.28 7.12 -20.78
C GLU A 16 -29.95 8.30 -21.72
N GLY A 17 -28.70 8.75 -21.75
CA GLY A 17 -28.25 9.81 -22.67
C GLY A 17 -26.73 9.78 -22.95
N PRO A 18 -26.29 10.20 -24.16
CA PRO A 18 -24.89 10.12 -24.62
C PRO A 18 -23.91 11.11 -23.93
N GLU A 19 -24.39 11.98 -23.04
CA GLU A 19 -23.57 12.96 -22.29
C GLU A 19 -23.08 12.42 -20.93
N PHE A 20 -23.39 11.18 -20.57
CA PHE A 20 -22.94 10.56 -19.32
C PHE A 20 -21.67 9.73 -19.51
N PHE A 21 -20.53 10.38 -19.80
CA PHE A 21 -19.21 9.74 -19.73
C PHE A 21 -18.35 10.43 -18.67
N PRO A 22 -17.97 9.74 -17.58
CA PRO A 22 -17.02 10.27 -16.61
C PRO A 22 -15.59 10.00 -17.13
N THR A 23 -15.15 10.72 -18.16
CA THR A 23 -13.74 10.71 -18.55
C THR A 23 -13.02 11.86 -17.85
N THR A 24 -12.06 11.51 -16.98
CA THR A 24 -11.03 12.36 -16.37
C THR A 24 -11.49 13.46 -15.39
N ALA A 25 -10.97 13.41 -14.15
CA ALA A 25 -10.85 14.47 -13.14
C ALA A 25 -11.86 15.64 -13.14
N GLY A 26 -12.71 15.71 -12.08
CA GLY A 26 -13.26 16.98 -11.59
C GLY A 26 -14.68 17.38 -12.06
N VAL A 27 -15.63 17.26 -11.12
CA VAL A 27 -16.72 18.20 -10.78
C VAL A 27 -17.56 18.88 -11.89
N GLY A 28 -18.87 18.60 -11.85
CA GLY A 28 -19.90 19.65 -11.87
C GLY A 28 -20.40 20.10 -13.24
N GLU A 29 -21.19 19.28 -13.93
CA GLU A 29 -22.12 19.78 -14.94
C GLU A 29 -23.56 19.53 -14.50
N ALA A 30 -24.37 20.59 -14.60
CA ALA A 30 -25.78 20.55 -14.34
C ALA A 30 -26.44 19.50 -15.23
N LEU A 31 -27.27 18.64 -14.64
CA LEU A 31 -28.13 17.67 -15.32
C LEU A 31 -28.86 18.31 -16.52
N SER A 32 -28.30 18.17 -17.72
CA SER A 32 -28.97 18.52 -18.99
C SER A 32 -29.98 17.43 -19.34
N LEU A 33 -31.09 17.46 -18.63
CA LEU A 33 -32.20 16.53 -18.82
C LEU A 33 -33.09 17.06 -19.96
N ASN A 34 -32.75 16.74 -21.21
CA ASN A 34 -33.66 16.96 -22.34
C ASN A 34 -34.51 15.70 -22.61
N ASN A 35 -35.84 15.87 -22.57
CA ASN A 35 -36.90 14.98 -23.09
C ASN A 35 -37.34 13.70 -22.33
N THR A 36 -37.04 13.47 -21.04
CA THR A 36 -37.60 12.29 -20.30
C THR A 36 -38.58 12.68 -19.18
N PRO A 37 -39.79 12.09 -19.09
CA PRO A 37 -40.77 12.42 -18.05
C PRO A 37 -40.43 11.77 -16.70
N VAL A 38 -39.92 12.59 -15.77
CA VAL A 38 -39.61 12.17 -14.38
C VAL A 38 -40.71 12.49 -13.37
N ALA A 39 -41.76 13.20 -13.79
CA ALA A 39 -42.87 13.58 -12.93
C ALA A 39 -43.65 12.36 -12.41
N GLY A 40 -43.89 12.31 -11.11
CA GLY A 40 -44.65 11.25 -10.45
C GLY A 40 -43.88 9.94 -10.22
N ASN A 41 -42.61 9.85 -10.64
CA ASN A 41 -41.80 8.62 -10.59
C ASN A 41 -40.63 8.71 -9.61
N VAL A 42 -40.12 7.55 -9.20
CA VAL A 42 -38.82 7.38 -8.55
C VAL A 42 -37.74 7.20 -9.61
N VAL A 43 -36.62 7.90 -9.47
CA VAL A 43 -35.52 7.87 -10.46
C VAL A 43 -34.34 7.05 -9.94
N LEU A 44 -33.86 6.09 -10.73
CA LEU A 44 -32.62 5.35 -10.49
C LEU A 44 -31.42 6.09 -11.11
N CYS A 45 -30.42 6.39 -10.30
CA CYS A 45 -29.16 7.03 -10.72
C CYS A 45 -27.95 6.20 -10.28
N PHE A 46 -26.90 6.13 -11.09
CA PHE A 46 -25.61 5.53 -10.71
C PHE A 46 -24.59 6.63 -10.41
N THR A 47 -23.77 6.44 -9.38
CA THR A 47 -22.67 7.37 -9.04
C THR A 47 -21.38 6.63 -8.74
N THR A 48 -20.27 7.13 -9.25
CA THR A 48 -18.89 6.67 -8.99
C THR A 48 -18.14 7.54 -7.98
N VAL A 49 -18.75 8.63 -7.50
CA VAL A 49 -18.08 9.68 -6.72
C VAL A 49 -18.56 9.67 -5.24
N PRO A 50 -17.65 9.80 -4.25
CA PRO A 50 -18.02 9.89 -2.84
C PRO A 50 -18.36 11.35 -2.47
N GLY A 51 -19.63 11.68 -2.26
CA GLY A 51 -19.99 13.04 -1.85
C GLY A 51 -21.47 13.26 -1.49
N PRO A 52 -21.79 13.83 -0.31
CA PRO A 52 -23.14 14.29 0.04
C PRO A 52 -23.66 15.39 -0.90
N ALA A 53 -22.77 16.23 -1.44
CA ALA A 53 -23.12 17.38 -2.28
C ALA A 53 -23.74 16.99 -3.62
N GLN A 54 -23.23 15.95 -4.30
CA GLN A 54 -23.82 15.47 -5.56
C GLN A 54 -25.20 14.86 -5.35
N ALA A 55 -25.40 14.10 -4.27
CA ALA A 55 -26.70 13.54 -3.95
C ALA A 55 -27.76 14.63 -3.69
N ILE A 56 -27.38 15.75 -3.04
CA ILE A 56 -28.25 16.92 -2.84
C ILE A 56 -28.63 17.57 -4.17
N SER A 57 -27.66 17.73 -5.09
CA SER A 57 -27.90 18.28 -6.43
C SER A 57 -28.88 17.41 -7.23
N THR A 58 -28.66 16.10 -7.26
CA THR A 58 -29.53 15.13 -7.93
C THR A 58 -30.95 15.14 -7.36
N VAL A 59 -31.08 15.16 -6.03
CA VAL A 59 -32.38 15.25 -5.34
C VAL A 59 -33.09 16.56 -5.70
N SER A 60 -32.39 17.70 -5.70
CA SER A 60 -32.95 19.00 -6.09
C SER A 60 -33.43 18.99 -7.54
N ALA A 61 -32.64 18.42 -8.46
CA ALA A 61 -32.99 18.31 -9.88
C ALA A 61 -34.22 17.42 -10.12
N VAL A 62 -34.27 16.23 -9.50
CA VAL A 62 -35.43 15.33 -9.62
C VAL A 62 -36.68 15.94 -8.99
N ARG A 63 -36.54 16.58 -7.82
CA ARG A 63 -37.65 17.27 -7.13
C ARG A 63 -38.21 18.43 -7.95
N SER A 64 -37.35 19.25 -8.57
CA SER A 64 -37.76 20.39 -9.40
C SER A 64 -38.61 20.01 -10.62
N ARG A 65 -38.61 18.73 -11.00
CA ARG A 65 -39.33 18.17 -12.15
C ARG A 65 -40.47 17.23 -11.76
N GLY A 66 -40.88 17.27 -10.49
CA GLY A 66 -42.03 16.53 -9.98
C GLY A 66 -41.78 15.05 -9.68
N GLY A 67 -40.52 14.58 -9.62
CA GLY A 67 -40.20 13.24 -9.15
C GLY A 67 -40.54 13.05 -7.68
N VAL A 68 -40.91 11.84 -7.28
CA VAL A 68 -41.41 11.52 -5.92
C VAL A 68 -40.39 10.79 -5.05
N GLY A 69 -39.24 10.42 -5.61
CA GLY A 69 -38.11 9.88 -4.87
C GLY A 69 -36.91 9.57 -5.77
N VAL A 70 -35.77 9.24 -5.16
CA VAL A 70 -34.54 8.88 -5.88
C VAL A 70 -33.92 7.63 -5.26
N ILE A 71 -33.46 6.72 -6.12
CA ILE A 71 -32.61 5.58 -5.76
C ILE A 71 -31.22 5.87 -6.33
N ILE A 72 -30.23 6.01 -5.45
CA ILE A 72 -28.84 6.25 -5.82
C ILE A 72 -28.06 4.94 -5.68
N ALA A 73 -27.73 4.29 -6.79
CA ALA A 73 -26.80 3.19 -6.85
C ALA A 73 -25.37 3.72 -6.65
N ARG A 74 -24.75 3.37 -5.52
CA ARG A 74 -23.41 3.79 -5.09
C ARG A 74 -22.57 2.61 -4.61
N HIS A 75 -21.29 2.82 -4.31
CA HIS A 75 -20.51 1.82 -3.58
C HIS A 75 -20.79 1.91 -2.04
N PRO A 76 -20.83 0.79 -1.28
CA PRO A 76 -21.07 0.78 0.16
C PRO A 76 -20.17 1.70 1.00
N SER A 77 -18.91 1.88 0.61
CA SER A 77 -17.92 2.76 1.26
C SER A 77 -18.21 4.26 1.11
N ASN A 78 -19.11 4.65 0.20
CA ASN A 78 -19.46 6.04 -0.01
C ASN A 78 -20.53 6.46 1.01
N LEU A 79 -20.09 7.02 2.14
CA LEU A 79 -20.97 7.56 3.17
C LEU A 79 -21.89 8.65 2.57
N LEU A 80 -23.19 8.52 2.80
CA LEU A 80 -24.14 9.60 2.55
C LEU A 80 -24.46 10.29 3.87
N ALA A 81 -24.44 11.62 3.88
CA ALA A 81 -24.96 12.38 5.01
C ALA A 81 -26.47 12.14 5.15
N PRO A 82 -27.05 12.24 6.36
CA PRO A 82 -28.51 12.24 6.51
C PRO A 82 -29.11 13.39 5.68
N PHE A 83 -29.99 13.03 4.75
CA PHE A 83 -30.70 13.98 3.90
C PHE A 83 -31.82 14.69 4.69
N SER A 84 -32.33 15.82 4.20
CA SER A 84 -33.49 16.46 4.82
C SER A 84 -34.68 15.50 4.83
N ASN A 85 -35.44 15.47 5.93
CA ASN A 85 -36.50 14.48 6.21
C ASN A 85 -37.70 14.50 5.23
N ASP A 86 -37.69 15.40 4.24
CA ASP A 86 -38.87 15.76 3.45
C ASP A 86 -38.89 15.17 2.04
N PHE A 87 -37.86 14.42 1.61
CA PHE A 87 -37.85 13.78 0.29
C PHE A 87 -37.23 12.37 0.28
N PRO A 88 -37.93 11.36 -0.24
CA PRO A 88 -37.47 9.98 -0.31
C PRO A 88 -36.22 9.82 -1.15
N CYS A 89 -35.08 9.59 -0.49
CA CYS A 89 -33.81 9.29 -1.12
C CYS A 89 -33.24 8.03 -0.48
N ILE A 90 -33.18 6.95 -1.26
CA ILE A 90 -32.56 5.68 -0.85
C ILE A 90 -31.27 5.52 -1.62
N ALA A 91 -30.27 4.97 -0.96
CA ALA A 91 -29.05 4.56 -1.64
C ALA A 91 -28.89 3.06 -1.54
N VAL A 92 -28.58 2.47 -2.67
CA VAL A 92 -28.37 1.04 -2.85
C VAL A 92 -26.94 0.82 -3.34
N ASP A 93 -26.43 -0.40 -3.23
CA ASP A 93 -25.14 -0.71 -3.84
C ASP A 93 -25.23 -0.72 -5.39
N HIS A 94 -24.09 -0.74 -6.08
CA HIS A 94 -24.07 -0.85 -7.54
C HIS A 94 -24.66 -2.17 -8.04
N GLU A 95 -24.55 -3.25 -7.26
CA GLU A 95 -25.09 -4.56 -7.61
C GLU A 95 -26.63 -4.51 -7.69
N LEU A 96 -27.30 -4.08 -6.63
CA LEU A 96 -28.74 -3.88 -6.56
C LEU A 96 -29.20 -2.79 -7.53
N GLY A 97 -28.44 -1.70 -7.67
CA GLY A 97 -28.70 -0.69 -8.69
C GLY A 97 -28.75 -1.28 -10.11
N THR A 98 -27.79 -2.16 -10.44
CA THR A 98 -27.73 -2.86 -11.72
C THR A 98 -28.90 -3.83 -11.88
N GLN A 99 -29.26 -4.57 -10.83
CA GLN A 99 -30.45 -5.43 -10.84
C GLN A 99 -31.75 -4.62 -11.06
N ILE A 100 -31.88 -3.46 -10.42
CA ILE A 100 -33.01 -2.55 -10.60
C ILE A 100 -33.04 -2.02 -12.03
N LEU A 101 -31.90 -1.66 -12.62
CA LEU A 101 -31.81 -1.22 -14.02
C LEU A 101 -32.22 -2.34 -14.99
N LEU A 102 -31.79 -3.57 -14.73
CA LEU A 102 -32.21 -4.75 -15.50
C LEU A 102 -33.73 -4.96 -15.38
N TYR A 103 -34.28 -4.82 -14.16
CA TYR A 103 -35.73 -4.90 -13.92
C TYR A 103 -36.51 -3.81 -14.68
N ILE A 104 -36.02 -2.57 -14.71
CA ILE A 104 -36.60 -1.48 -15.51
C ILE A 104 -36.59 -1.87 -17.00
N ARG A 105 -35.49 -2.46 -17.51
CA ARG A 105 -35.35 -2.84 -18.92
C ARG A 105 -36.13 -4.11 -19.30
N SER A 106 -36.44 -4.98 -18.35
CA SER A 106 -37.17 -6.23 -18.58
C SER A 106 -38.69 -6.13 -18.39
N THR A 107 -39.19 -4.98 -17.93
CA THR A 107 -40.59 -4.82 -17.48
C THR A 107 -41.24 -3.62 -18.16
N ILE A 108 -42.50 -3.76 -18.60
CA ILE A 108 -43.22 -2.71 -19.35
C ILE A 108 -43.64 -1.54 -18.45
N SER A 109 -43.90 -1.80 -17.16
CA SER A 109 -44.34 -0.79 -16.17
C SER A 109 -43.69 -1.02 -14.79
N PRO A 110 -42.39 -0.75 -14.62
CA PRO A 110 -41.68 -0.95 -13.35
C PRO A 110 -42.18 0.00 -12.25
N VAL A 111 -42.41 -0.53 -11.03
CA VAL A 111 -42.89 0.24 -9.85
C VAL A 111 -42.05 -0.04 -8.59
N VAL A 112 -42.01 0.89 -7.63
CA VAL A 112 -41.21 0.79 -6.40
C VAL A 112 -41.87 1.46 -5.17
N LYS A 113 -41.47 1.05 -3.95
CA LYS A 113 -41.93 1.52 -2.63
C LYS A 113 -40.72 1.75 -1.67
N LEU A 114 -40.67 2.79 -0.83
CA LEU A 114 -39.49 3.21 -0.02
C LEU A 114 -39.79 3.37 1.51
N ILE A 115 -38.91 2.91 2.45
CA ILE A 115 -39.14 2.79 3.95
C ILE A 115 -37.88 3.18 4.84
N PRO A 116 -37.98 3.72 6.10
CA PRO A 116 -36.88 4.25 6.99
C PRO A 116 -35.86 3.37 7.81
N SER A 117 -34.68 3.89 8.31
CA SER A 117 -33.62 3.21 9.14
C SER A 117 -32.72 4.09 10.12
N LYS A 118 -31.94 3.51 11.11
CA LYS A 118 -31.14 4.16 12.24
C LYS A 118 -29.60 3.78 12.44
N THR A 119 -28.67 4.78 12.50
CA THR A 119 -27.31 5.08 13.18
C THR A 119 -25.92 4.31 13.08
N LEU A 120 -24.77 4.96 13.52
CA LEU A 120 -23.27 4.94 13.17
C LEU A 120 -22.22 5.00 14.38
N GLY A 121 -20.84 4.81 14.24
CA GLY A 121 -19.75 5.00 15.31
C GLY A 121 -18.19 5.05 14.92
N PHE A 122 -17.19 5.35 15.85
CA PHE A 122 -15.64 5.26 15.79
C PHE A 122 -14.81 5.41 17.18
N VAL A 123 -13.45 5.07 17.31
CA VAL A 123 -12.60 4.72 18.57
C VAL A 123 -11.12 5.34 18.80
N SER A 124 -10.51 5.27 20.05
CA SER A 124 -9.19 5.78 20.64
C SER A 124 -8.32 4.81 21.59
N GLN A 125 -7.18 5.24 22.24
CA GLN A 125 -6.21 4.48 23.16
C GLN A 125 -6.44 4.62 24.73
N PRO A 126 -5.97 3.69 25.63
CA PRO A 126 -6.33 3.65 27.09
C PRO A 126 -5.23 3.95 28.16
N ASP A 127 -5.64 4.53 29.33
CA ASP A 127 -4.80 4.81 30.53
C ASP A 127 -4.90 3.72 31.63
N ILE A 128 -6.03 3.04 31.73
CA ILE A 128 -6.37 2.03 32.74
C ILE A 128 -7.44 1.09 32.15
N ALA A 129 -7.45 -0.18 32.59
CA ALA A 129 -8.48 -1.12 32.20
C ALA A 129 -9.61 -1.21 33.24
N ALA A 130 -10.85 -1.31 32.76
CA ALA A 130 -12.03 -1.59 33.55
C ALA A 130 -12.98 -2.54 32.78
N PRO A 131 -13.91 -3.22 33.46
CA PRO A 131 -14.89 -4.08 32.80
C PRO A 131 -15.71 -3.32 31.75
N GLY A 132 -15.70 -3.82 30.51
CA GLY A 132 -16.44 -3.23 29.38
C GLY A 132 -17.14 -4.25 28.48
N VAL A 133 -17.06 -5.54 28.83
CA VAL A 133 -17.65 -6.65 28.07
C VAL A 133 -18.64 -7.37 28.98
N SER A 134 -19.81 -7.71 28.44
CA SER A 134 -20.89 -8.39 29.16
C SER A 134 -21.38 -7.61 30.40
N ILE A 135 -21.52 -6.29 30.25
CA ILE A 135 -22.01 -5.41 31.31
C ILE A 135 -23.53 -5.34 31.24
N LEU A 136 -24.21 -5.75 32.31
CA LEU A 136 -25.65 -5.58 32.46
C LEU A 136 -25.96 -4.11 32.80
N ALA A 137 -26.65 -3.40 31.90
CA ALA A 137 -27.00 -2.00 32.08
C ALA A 137 -28.47 -1.72 31.68
N ALA A 138 -29.03 -0.64 32.20
CA ALA A 138 -30.39 -0.22 31.87
C ALA A 138 -30.47 0.16 30.38
N SER A 139 -31.45 -0.40 29.68
CA SER A 139 -31.66 -0.17 28.24
C SER A 139 -33.10 0.28 27.96
N THR A 140 -33.34 0.88 26.79
CA THR A 140 -34.66 1.40 26.44
C THR A 140 -35.65 0.26 26.20
N PRO A 141 -36.93 0.36 26.62
CA PRO A 141 -37.92 -0.73 26.57
C PRO A 141 -38.30 -1.25 25.17
N PHE A 142 -37.65 -0.79 24.09
CA PHE A 142 -37.89 -1.20 22.70
C PHE A 142 -36.77 -2.09 22.12
N ASP A 143 -35.84 -2.54 22.95
CA ASP A 143 -34.78 -3.48 22.56
C ASP A 143 -35.34 -4.93 22.56
N PRO A 144 -35.27 -5.69 21.46
CA PRO A 144 -35.93 -7.00 21.34
C PRO A 144 -35.28 -8.15 22.14
N VAL A 145 -34.19 -7.91 22.88
CA VAL A 145 -33.46 -8.93 23.67
C VAL A 145 -33.60 -8.68 25.19
N MET A 146 -34.81 -8.32 25.62
CA MET A 146 -35.08 -7.84 26.98
C MET A 146 -35.55 -8.93 27.94
N ASP A 147 -35.05 -8.83 29.18
CA ASP A 147 -35.70 -9.34 30.38
C ASP A 147 -35.62 -8.25 31.48
N GLY A 148 -36.76 -7.79 32.00
CA GLY A 148 -36.82 -6.86 33.14
C GLY A 148 -36.29 -5.42 32.97
N GLY A 149 -35.99 -4.93 31.75
CA GLY A 149 -35.54 -3.54 31.51
C GLY A 149 -34.02 -3.33 31.51
N PHE A 150 -33.25 -4.41 31.46
CA PHE A 150 -31.79 -4.41 31.41
C PHE A 150 -31.30 -5.25 30.22
N ALA A 151 -30.14 -4.89 29.66
CA ALA A 151 -29.49 -5.62 28.58
C ALA A 151 -27.97 -5.72 28.81
N PHE A 152 -27.34 -6.75 28.24
CA PHE A 152 -25.89 -6.88 28.24
C PHE A 152 -25.27 -6.06 27.10
N HIS A 153 -24.28 -5.23 27.41
CA HIS A 153 -23.52 -4.43 26.44
C HIS A 153 -22.02 -4.77 26.50
N SER A 154 -21.36 -4.74 25.34
CA SER A 154 -19.94 -5.05 25.20
C SER A 154 -19.24 -4.06 24.25
N GLU A 155 -18.64 -3.01 24.80
CA GLU A 155 -17.91 -1.97 24.07
C GLU A 155 -16.92 -1.26 25.01
N THR A 156 -15.87 -0.62 24.49
CA THR A 156 -14.95 0.21 25.30
C THR A 156 -15.66 1.38 25.99
N SER A 157 -16.75 1.86 25.39
CA SER A 157 -17.64 2.90 25.94
C SER A 157 -18.24 2.49 27.30
N MET A 158 -18.43 1.19 27.56
CA MET A 158 -19.00 0.65 28.80
C MET A 158 -18.01 0.63 29.98
N ALA A 159 -16.71 0.67 29.72
CA ALA A 159 -15.68 0.79 30.75
C ALA A 159 -15.61 2.20 31.36
N THR A 160 -15.99 3.22 30.59
CA THR A 160 -15.89 4.63 30.99
C THR A 160 -16.82 4.99 32.17
N PRO A 161 -18.11 4.59 32.19
CA PRO A 161 -18.99 4.80 33.34
C PRO A 161 -18.50 4.17 34.66
N HIS A 162 -17.83 3.01 34.60
CA HIS A 162 -17.26 2.36 35.79
C HIS A 162 -16.16 3.24 36.41
N ILE A 163 -15.21 3.71 35.60
CA ILE A 163 -14.16 4.63 36.06
C ILE A 163 -14.76 5.95 36.54
N ALA A 164 -15.75 6.50 35.84
CA ALA A 164 -16.41 7.75 36.26
C ALA A 164 -17.10 7.62 37.63
N GLY A 165 -17.77 6.48 37.89
CA GLY A 165 -18.38 6.18 39.19
C GLY A 165 -17.33 6.05 40.31
N ILE A 166 -16.21 5.38 40.04
CA ILE A 166 -15.10 5.25 41.01
C ILE A 166 -14.47 6.61 41.30
N VAL A 167 -14.21 7.42 40.27
CA VAL A 167 -13.70 8.80 40.43
C VAL A 167 -14.65 9.65 41.28
N ALA A 168 -15.96 9.51 41.09
CA ALA A 168 -16.96 10.19 41.91
C ALA A 168 -16.90 9.78 43.39
N LEU A 169 -16.68 8.49 43.68
CA LEU A 169 -16.52 7.97 45.05
C LEU A 169 -15.21 8.45 45.69
N LEU A 170 -14.10 8.40 44.95
CA LEU A 170 -12.77 8.81 45.45
C LEU A 170 -12.69 10.32 45.70
N LYS A 171 -13.45 11.13 44.95
CA LYS A 171 -13.52 12.58 45.17
C LYS A 171 -14.08 12.98 46.55
N ALA A 172 -14.78 12.08 47.24
CA ALA A 172 -15.25 12.32 48.60
C ALA A 172 -14.15 12.22 49.67
N ILE A 173 -13.00 11.62 49.34
CA ILE A 173 -11.91 11.29 50.28
C ILE A 173 -10.52 11.78 49.85
N ALA A 174 -10.31 12.09 48.56
CA ALA A 174 -9.04 12.59 48.01
C ALA A 174 -9.15 14.03 47.51
N SER A 175 -8.05 14.79 47.61
CA SER A 175 -8.03 16.25 47.49
C SER A 175 -7.77 16.82 46.08
N SER A 176 -7.11 16.11 45.15
CA SER A 176 -6.78 16.62 43.81
C SER A 176 -7.10 15.63 42.66
N PRO A 177 -7.43 16.10 41.44
CA PRO A 177 -7.63 15.20 40.28
C PRO A 177 -6.37 14.40 39.90
N ALA A 178 -5.18 14.95 40.13
CA ALA A 178 -3.91 14.27 39.91
C ALA A 178 -3.69 13.15 40.94
N ALA A 179 -4.03 13.41 42.21
CA ALA A 179 -4.01 12.41 43.26
C ALA A 179 -4.98 11.25 42.97
N ILE A 180 -6.19 11.54 42.49
CA ILE A 180 -7.17 10.52 42.09
C ILE A 180 -6.65 9.69 40.91
N LYS A 181 -6.08 10.34 39.88
CA LYS A 181 -5.46 9.64 38.74
C LYS A 181 -4.28 8.78 39.18
N SER A 182 -3.42 9.30 40.05
CA SER A 182 -2.30 8.55 40.61
C SER A 182 -2.79 7.31 41.35
N ALA A 183 -3.70 7.47 42.31
CA ALA A 183 -4.24 6.37 43.10
C ALA A 183 -4.83 5.28 42.19
N LEU A 184 -5.64 5.67 41.20
CA LEU A 184 -6.23 4.73 40.25
C LEU A 184 -5.21 3.95 39.43
N VAL A 185 -4.09 4.56 39.03
CA VAL A 185 -3.08 3.93 38.15
C VAL A 185 -2.03 3.14 38.94
N THR A 186 -1.70 3.54 40.17
CA THR A 186 -0.63 2.93 40.97
C THR A 186 -1.09 1.80 41.89
N THR A 187 -2.40 1.70 42.17
CA THR A 187 -2.97 0.68 43.08
C THR A 187 -3.83 -0.37 42.34
N VAL A 188 -3.64 -0.50 41.04
CA VAL A 188 -4.28 -1.50 40.16
C VAL A 188 -3.91 -2.94 40.49
N TRP A 189 -4.74 -3.88 40.06
CA TRP A 189 -4.37 -5.28 39.98
C TRP A 189 -3.57 -5.54 38.70
N LYS A 190 -2.43 -6.21 38.85
CA LYS A 190 -1.56 -6.67 37.74
C LYS A 190 -1.91 -8.09 37.28
N THR A 191 -2.72 -8.76 38.07
CA THR A 191 -3.27 -10.08 37.84
C THR A 191 -4.78 -9.98 37.80
N ASP A 192 -5.44 -11.02 37.31
CA ASP A 192 -6.87 -11.17 37.48
C ASP A 192 -7.24 -11.37 38.98
N PRO A 193 -8.54 -11.45 39.32
CA PRO A 193 -8.99 -11.67 40.70
C PRO A 193 -8.52 -12.99 41.34
N PHE A 194 -8.02 -13.94 40.56
CA PHE A 194 -7.50 -15.23 41.03
C PHE A 194 -5.98 -15.24 41.22
N GLY A 195 -5.30 -14.15 40.86
CA GLY A 195 -3.85 -14.02 40.95
C GLY A 195 -3.11 -14.48 39.70
N GLU A 196 -3.83 -14.77 38.60
CA GLU A 196 -3.24 -15.18 37.33
C GLU A 196 -2.87 -13.98 36.45
N PRO A 197 -1.88 -14.10 35.56
CA PRO A 197 -1.50 -13.01 34.66
C PRO A 197 -2.63 -12.61 33.71
N ILE A 198 -2.77 -11.32 33.42
CA ILE A 198 -3.80 -10.80 32.49
C ILE A 198 -3.32 -10.98 31.05
N PHE A 199 -4.16 -11.54 30.19
CA PHE A 199 -3.86 -11.75 28.76
C PHE A 199 -4.76 -10.89 27.88
N VAL A 200 -4.25 -10.52 26.70
CA VAL A 200 -5.04 -9.85 25.65
C VAL A 200 -5.77 -10.91 24.82
N GLU A 201 -7.07 -10.70 24.59
CA GLU A 201 -7.93 -11.63 23.85
C GLU A 201 -7.93 -11.30 22.34
N GLY A 202 -7.56 -12.28 21.50
CA GLY A 202 -7.35 -12.17 20.05
C GLY A 202 -6.72 -13.44 19.49
N THR A 203 -6.40 -13.51 18.18
CA THR A 203 -5.94 -14.75 17.50
C THR A 203 -4.62 -15.34 18.05
N LEU A 204 -3.88 -14.63 18.91
CA LEU A 204 -2.75 -15.13 19.70
C LEU A 204 -2.84 -14.55 21.12
N GLN A 205 -2.93 -15.42 22.13
CA GLN A 205 -2.99 -15.04 23.54
C GLN A 205 -1.62 -14.51 23.98
N LYS A 206 -1.50 -13.19 24.09
CA LYS A 206 -0.28 -12.51 24.55
C LYS A 206 -0.52 -12.02 25.97
N LEU A 207 0.51 -12.13 26.82
CA LEU A 207 0.48 -11.49 28.13
C LEU A 207 0.29 -9.98 27.93
N ALA A 208 -0.72 -9.41 28.57
CA ALA A 208 -1.02 -8.01 28.43
C ALA A 208 0.12 -7.17 29.04
N ASP A 209 0.63 -6.23 28.26
CA ASP A 209 1.68 -5.32 28.68
C ASP A 209 1.11 -3.93 29.00
N PRO A 210 1.92 -2.99 29.53
CA PRO A 210 1.43 -1.65 29.87
C PRO A 210 0.86 -0.85 28.70
N PHE A 211 1.08 -1.22 27.44
CA PHE A 211 0.40 -0.60 26.29
C PHE A 211 -0.97 -1.23 25.99
N ASP A 212 -1.23 -2.43 26.52
CA ASP A 212 -2.50 -3.14 26.36
C ASP A 212 -3.55 -2.72 27.43
N TYR A 213 -3.13 -2.47 28.68
CA TYR A 213 -4.04 -2.11 29.79
C TYR A 213 -3.67 -0.83 30.57
N GLY A 214 -2.60 -0.13 30.18
CA GLY A 214 -2.08 1.02 30.92
C GLY A 214 -1.49 0.62 32.27
N GLY A 215 -2.05 1.14 33.37
CA GLY A 215 -1.64 0.79 34.74
C GLY A 215 -1.95 -0.66 35.13
N GLY A 216 -3.13 -1.16 34.77
CA GLY A 216 -3.64 -2.48 35.17
C GLY A 216 -5.17 -2.47 35.28
N LEU A 217 -5.74 -3.49 35.91
CA LEU A 217 -7.17 -3.56 36.19
C LEU A 217 -7.50 -2.68 37.42
N VAL A 218 -8.49 -1.80 37.30
CA VAL A 218 -8.85 -0.85 38.35
C VAL A 218 -9.24 -1.54 39.68
N SER A 219 -8.73 -1.02 40.81
CA SER A 219 -9.09 -1.48 42.16
C SER A 219 -9.58 -0.30 43.03
N PRO A 220 -10.91 -0.11 43.18
CA PRO A 220 -11.48 1.02 43.91
C PRO A 220 -11.06 1.06 45.38
N ASN A 221 -11.01 -0.11 46.05
CA ASN A 221 -10.70 -0.21 47.47
C ASN A 221 -9.24 0.17 47.76
N LYS A 222 -8.29 -0.27 46.90
CA LYS A 222 -6.89 0.12 47.04
C LYS A 222 -6.65 1.58 46.65
N ALA A 223 -7.43 2.11 45.71
CA ALA A 223 -7.34 3.52 45.32
C ALA A 223 -7.92 4.47 46.38
N ALA A 224 -8.80 3.99 47.27
CA ALA A 224 -9.36 4.76 48.38
C ALA A 224 -8.37 4.98 49.53
N ASP A 225 -7.43 4.05 49.71
CA ASP A 225 -6.33 4.15 50.67
C ASP A 225 -5.00 3.80 49.97
N PRO A 226 -4.47 4.71 49.13
CA PRO A 226 -3.35 4.40 48.26
C PRO A 226 -1.99 4.41 48.97
N GLY A 227 -1.92 4.91 50.21
CA GLY A 227 -0.68 5.12 50.96
C GLY A 227 0.18 6.27 50.40
N LEU A 228 0.72 6.11 49.18
CA LEU A 228 1.47 7.15 48.47
C LEU A 228 0.77 7.57 47.18
N ILE A 229 0.87 8.85 46.86
CA ILE A 229 0.40 9.42 45.59
C ILE A 229 1.51 10.23 44.91
N TYR A 230 1.49 10.19 43.58
CA TYR A 230 2.19 11.13 42.71
C TYR A 230 1.26 12.32 42.51
N ASP A 231 1.33 13.28 43.43
CA ASP A 231 0.58 14.51 43.28
C ASP A 231 1.29 15.44 42.30
N MET A 232 0.50 16.17 41.51
CA MET A 232 0.99 17.13 40.54
C MET A 232 0.14 18.39 40.64
N GLY A 233 0.81 19.51 40.92
CA GLY A 233 0.21 20.82 40.90
C GLY A 233 0.21 21.42 39.50
N THR A 234 -0.48 22.54 39.36
CA THR A 234 -0.46 23.35 38.13
C THR A 234 0.98 23.68 37.70
N ASP A 235 1.88 23.93 38.64
CA ASP A 235 3.29 24.23 38.38
C ASP A 235 4.05 23.03 37.76
N ASP A 236 3.69 21.79 38.10
CA ASP A 236 4.27 20.60 37.47
C ASP A 236 3.79 20.41 36.04
N TYR A 237 2.52 20.72 35.78
CA TYR A 237 1.99 20.77 34.42
C TYR A 237 2.63 21.90 33.62
N ILE A 238 2.86 23.07 34.23
CA ILE A 238 3.60 24.17 33.63
C ILE A 238 5.03 23.72 33.31
N ASN A 239 5.74 23.09 34.25
CA ASN A 239 7.10 22.59 34.06
C ASN A 239 7.17 21.52 32.96
N TYR A 240 6.19 20.61 32.90
CA TYR A 240 6.05 19.65 31.80
C TYR A 240 5.84 20.36 30.46
N LEU A 241 4.88 21.28 30.40
CA LEU A 241 4.59 22.05 29.18
C LEU A 241 5.82 22.86 28.75
N CYS A 242 6.57 23.43 29.68
CA CYS A 242 7.85 24.08 29.44
C CYS A 242 8.91 23.09 28.91
N ALA A 243 9.06 21.91 29.51
CA ALA A 243 10.00 20.86 29.08
C ALA A 243 9.68 20.29 27.69
N VAL A 244 8.39 20.27 27.31
CA VAL A 244 7.90 19.88 25.98
C VAL A 244 7.99 21.03 24.97
N GLY A 245 8.38 22.24 25.40
CA GLY A 245 8.61 23.40 24.55
C GLY A 245 7.34 24.20 24.20
N TYR A 246 6.30 24.17 25.05
CA TYR A 246 5.16 25.06 24.91
C TYR A 246 5.55 26.51 25.22
N ASN A 247 5.00 27.43 24.42
CA ASN A 247 5.26 28.86 24.57
C ASN A 247 4.64 29.38 25.87
N ILE A 248 5.40 30.18 26.63
CA ILE A 248 5.00 30.85 27.87
C ILE A 248 3.65 31.59 27.73
N SER A 249 3.38 32.22 26.59
CA SER A 249 2.11 32.89 26.33
C SER A 249 0.93 31.92 26.23
N ALA A 250 1.15 30.73 25.67
CA ALA A 250 0.12 29.70 25.54
C ALA A 250 -0.12 28.99 26.88
N ILE A 251 0.94 28.76 27.65
CA ILE A 251 0.84 28.23 29.03
C ILE A 251 0.08 29.23 29.91
N SER A 252 0.43 30.52 29.83
CA SER A 252 -0.26 31.57 30.59
C SER A 252 -1.75 31.69 30.22
N GLN A 253 -2.10 31.51 28.94
CA GLN A 253 -3.50 31.46 28.49
C GLN A 253 -4.23 30.20 28.95
N LEU A 254 -3.56 29.04 28.97
CA LEU A 254 -4.13 27.77 29.40
C LEU A 254 -4.40 27.75 30.91
N VAL A 255 -3.50 28.32 31.71
CA VAL A 255 -3.61 28.37 33.17
C VAL A 255 -4.45 29.58 33.64
N GLY A 256 -4.60 30.61 32.80
CA GLY A 256 -5.36 31.81 33.12
C GLY A 256 -4.61 32.84 33.99
N GLN A 257 -3.30 32.67 34.19
CA GLN A 257 -2.44 33.59 34.94
C GLN A 257 -1.07 33.77 34.26
N ALA A 258 -0.43 34.92 34.49
CA ALA A 258 0.93 35.17 33.97
C ALA A 258 1.93 34.18 34.58
N THR A 259 2.50 33.33 33.74
CA THR A 259 3.37 32.23 34.17
C THR A 259 4.71 32.35 33.46
N ALA A 260 5.82 31.92 34.09
CA ALA A 260 7.15 31.91 33.47
C ALA A 260 7.77 30.52 33.60
N CYS A 261 8.45 30.04 32.55
CA CYS A 261 9.21 28.79 32.62
C CYS A 261 10.48 28.98 33.46
N PRO A 262 10.91 27.97 34.24
CA PRO A 262 12.16 28.03 34.99
C PRO A 262 13.37 28.23 34.07
N ILE A 263 14.40 28.95 34.56
CA ILE A 263 15.66 29.23 33.83
C ILE A 263 16.37 27.92 33.46
N ILE A 264 16.27 26.91 34.32
CA ILE A 264 16.76 25.54 34.06
C ILE A 264 15.52 24.69 33.76
N THR A 265 15.36 24.26 32.52
CA THR A 265 14.21 23.47 32.09
C THR A 265 14.37 22.02 32.58
N PRO A 266 13.44 21.47 33.39
CA PRO A 266 13.53 20.10 33.89
C PRO A 266 13.38 19.09 32.73
N SER A 267 13.92 17.88 32.89
CA SER A 267 13.75 16.83 31.89
C SER A 267 12.27 16.46 31.78
N ILE A 268 11.80 16.13 30.57
CA ILE A 268 10.47 15.54 30.39
C ILE A 268 10.31 14.21 31.15
N LEU A 269 11.43 13.56 31.48
CA LEU A 269 11.49 12.34 32.27
C LEU A 269 11.39 12.59 33.79
N ASP A 270 11.54 13.84 34.25
CA ASP A 270 11.46 14.24 35.66
C ASP A 270 10.05 14.73 36.04
N VAL A 271 9.09 14.64 35.12
CA VAL A 271 7.69 14.96 35.43
C VAL A 271 7.15 13.88 36.34
N ASN A 272 6.47 14.30 37.40
CA ASN A 272 6.06 13.44 38.51
C ASN A 272 4.86 12.54 38.15
N LEU A 273 4.96 11.81 37.04
CA LEU A 273 3.97 10.86 36.57
C LEU A 273 4.18 9.49 37.21
N PRO A 274 3.10 8.74 37.48
CA PRO A 274 3.18 7.41 38.05
C PRO A 274 3.77 6.34 37.10
N SER A 275 4.21 6.71 35.89
CA SER A 275 4.81 5.80 34.89
C SER A 275 6.14 6.34 34.36
N ILE A 276 7.08 5.43 34.08
CA ILE A 276 8.43 5.75 33.62
C ILE A 276 8.59 5.19 32.20
N THR A 277 8.76 6.07 31.21
CA THR A 277 8.99 5.66 29.82
C THR A 277 10.24 6.34 29.28
N ILE A 278 11.24 5.56 28.91
CA ILE A 278 12.53 6.05 28.44
C ILE A 278 12.71 5.60 26.98
N PRO A 279 12.50 6.50 26.01
CA PRO A 279 12.46 6.12 24.59
C PRO A 279 13.83 5.83 23.97
N ASN A 280 14.94 6.14 24.64
CA ASN A 280 16.30 5.87 24.14
C ASN A 280 17.33 5.83 25.28
N LEU A 281 17.78 4.64 25.68
CA LEU A 281 18.71 4.42 26.78
C LEU A 281 20.13 4.11 26.26
N ARG A 282 20.86 5.14 25.81
CA ARG A 282 22.24 4.99 25.27
C ARG A 282 23.35 4.84 26.31
N LYS A 283 23.09 5.31 27.54
CA LYS A 283 23.97 5.30 28.73
C LYS A 283 23.07 5.28 29.99
N SER A 284 23.66 5.27 31.19
CA SER A 284 22.90 5.40 32.43
C SER A 284 22.13 6.73 32.48
N ILE A 285 20.82 6.68 32.69
CA ILE A 285 19.94 7.84 32.90
C ILE A 285 19.48 7.83 34.36
N THR A 286 19.39 8.99 34.99
CA THR A 286 18.80 9.15 36.32
C THR A 286 17.68 10.17 36.23
N LEU A 287 16.50 9.80 36.70
CA LEU A 287 15.31 10.66 36.76
C LEU A 287 14.90 10.87 38.21
N THR A 288 14.30 12.02 38.52
CA THR A 288 13.86 12.38 39.88
C THR A 288 12.34 12.45 39.94
N GLN A 289 11.75 11.83 40.96
CA GLN A 289 10.30 11.84 41.22
C GLN A 289 10.03 12.12 42.70
N SER A 290 8.79 12.47 43.03
CA SER A 290 8.37 12.74 44.41
C SER A 290 7.02 12.10 44.72
N VAL A 291 6.90 11.60 45.94
CA VAL A 291 5.65 11.00 46.43
C VAL A 291 5.22 11.68 47.71
N THR A 292 3.90 11.86 47.84
CA THR A 292 3.27 12.41 49.03
C THR A 292 2.57 11.28 49.78
N ASN A 293 2.84 11.16 51.08
CA ASN A 293 2.17 10.20 51.96
C ASN A 293 0.78 10.72 52.34
N VAL A 294 -0.23 9.96 51.97
CA VAL A 294 -1.65 10.16 52.33
C VAL A 294 -2.18 9.07 53.27
N GLY A 295 -1.33 8.10 53.64
CA GLY A 295 -1.59 7.05 54.62
C GLY A 295 -1.15 7.41 56.05
N PRO A 296 -0.90 6.41 56.92
CA PRO A 296 -0.57 6.63 58.33
C PRO A 296 0.65 7.53 58.58
N VAL A 297 0.56 8.34 59.63
CA VAL A 297 1.67 9.17 60.12
C VAL A 297 2.73 8.25 60.75
N ASN A 298 3.99 8.38 60.35
CA ASN A 298 5.11 7.49 60.70
C ASN A 298 5.20 6.18 59.89
N SER A 299 4.86 6.22 58.60
CA SER A 299 5.03 5.09 57.67
C SER A 299 6.45 5.03 57.07
N ILE A 300 6.93 3.81 56.83
CA ILE A 300 8.23 3.53 56.22
C ILE A 300 8.01 2.69 54.98
N TYR A 301 8.27 3.25 53.80
CA TYR A 301 8.16 2.54 52.52
C TYR A 301 9.54 2.09 52.04
N LYS A 302 9.66 0.83 51.64
CA LYS A 302 10.84 0.27 50.98
C LYS A 302 10.57 0.09 49.50
N ALA A 303 11.57 0.40 48.67
CA ALA A 303 11.48 0.18 47.24
C ALA A 303 11.71 -1.29 46.87
N GLN A 304 10.93 -1.78 45.93
CA GLN A 304 11.16 -3.00 45.19
C GLN A 304 11.14 -2.68 43.70
N ILE A 305 12.19 -3.07 42.98
CA ILE A 305 12.29 -2.88 41.54
C ILE A 305 12.21 -4.25 40.86
N ASP A 306 11.32 -4.37 39.89
CA ASP A 306 11.29 -5.45 38.91
C ASP A 306 11.87 -4.90 37.58
N PRO A 307 13.18 -5.06 37.34
CA PRO A 307 13.82 -4.43 36.20
C PRO A 307 13.38 -5.11 34.89
N PRO A 308 13.19 -4.34 33.80
CA PRO A 308 12.98 -4.93 32.49
C PRO A 308 14.12 -5.90 32.13
N PRO A 309 13.85 -7.01 31.40
CA PRO A 309 14.85 -8.03 31.12
C PRO A 309 16.15 -7.42 30.59
N GLY A 310 17.29 -7.69 31.26
CA GLY A 310 18.65 -7.22 30.98
C GLY A 310 18.92 -5.71 31.04
N ILE A 311 18.07 -5.01 31.78
CA ILE A 311 18.29 -3.63 32.23
C ILE A 311 18.63 -3.66 33.73
N LYS A 312 19.55 -2.80 34.15
CA LYS A 312 19.82 -2.52 35.57
C LYS A 312 19.11 -1.24 35.97
N ALA A 313 18.17 -1.33 36.90
CA ALA A 313 17.50 -0.19 37.51
C ALA A 313 17.78 -0.17 39.03
N SER A 314 17.98 1.02 39.59
CA SER A 314 18.21 1.26 41.02
C SER A 314 17.52 2.54 41.46
N VAL A 315 17.13 2.62 42.73
CA VAL A 315 16.47 3.81 43.31
C VAL A 315 17.21 4.29 44.55
N LYS A 316 17.28 5.62 44.73
CA LYS A 316 17.92 6.27 45.89
C LYS A 316 17.09 7.46 46.38
N PRO A 317 16.77 7.57 47.69
CA PRO A 317 16.94 6.53 48.71
C PRO A 317 16.03 5.31 48.41
N ASP A 318 16.43 4.13 48.86
CA ASP A 318 15.65 2.89 48.73
C ASP A 318 14.61 2.71 49.85
N THR A 319 14.63 3.61 50.85
CA THR A 319 13.68 3.67 51.96
C THR A 319 13.19 5.12 52.14
N LEU A 320 11.86 5.30 52.18
CA LEU A 320 11.19 6.58 52.43
C LEU A 320 10.58 6.54 53.83
N VAL A 321 10.98 7.48 54.69
CA VAL A 321 10.50 7.57 56.09
C VAL A 321 9.68 8.84 56.24
N PHE A 322 8.36 8.68 56.39
CA PHE A 322 7.44 9.78 56.63
C PHE A 322 7.20 9.94 58.12
N ASN A 323 6.88 11.15 58.57
CA ASN A 323 6.49 11.43 59.94
C ASN A 323 5.50 12.61 59.98
N SER A 324 5.16 13.13 61.15
CA SER A 324 4.20 14.24 61.29
C SER A 324 4.63 15.53 60.58
N THR A 325 5.93 15.71 60.29
CA THR A 325 6.51 16.91 59.65
C THR A 325 6.93 16.67 58.19
N VAL A 326 7.28 15.45 57.81
CA VAL A 326 7.72 15.09 56.45
C VAL A 326 6.59 14.37 55.72
N LYS A 327 5.90 15.09 54.83
CA LYS A 327 4.76 14.57 54.04
C LYS A 327 5.09 14.21 52.59
N THR A 328 6.12 14.82 52.00
CA THR A 328 6.54 14.58 50.60
C THR A 328 8.04 14.30 50.57
N ILE A 329 8.45 13.27 49.86
CA ILE A 329 9.87 12.88 49.72
C ILE A 329 10.19 12.67 48.24
N SER A 330 11.35 13.16 47.80
CA SER A 330 11.88 12.93 46.45
C SER A 330 12.87 11.77 46.41
N PHE A 331 12.88 11.02 45.31
CA PHE A 331 13.80 9.92 45.05
C PHE A 331 14.27 9.95 43.60
N MET A 332 15.42 9.31 43.34
CA MET A 332 16.03 9.20 42.03
C MET A 332 16.02 7.76 41.55
N VAL A 333 15.56 7.53 40.32
CA VAL A 333 15.63 6.22 39.64
C VAL A 333 16.72 6.26 38.59
N ALA A 334 17.78 5.47 38.79
CA ALA A 334 18.87 5.31 37.84
C ALA A 334 18.70 4.02 37.03
N VAL A 335 18.63 4.13 35.71
CA VAL A 335 18.44 3.03 34.76
C VAL A 335 19.63 2.96 33.81
N SER A 336 20.18 1.76 33.60
CA SER A 336 21.31 1.50 32.71
C SER A 336 21.14 0.15 32.03
N THR A 337 21.65 -0.02 30.81
CA THR A 337 21.53 -1.27 30.04
C THR A 337 22.86 -2.03 30.00
N THR A 338 22.80 -3.37 30.05
CA THR A 338 23.95 -4.24 29.77
C THR A 338 23.97 -4.79 28.35
N TYR A 339 22.90 -4.60 27.57
CA TYR A 339 22.84 -4.99 26.16
C TYR A 339 23.54 -3.96 25.28
N GLN A 340 24.29 -4.42 24.27
CA GLN A 340 24.91 -3.53 23.27
C GLN A 340 24.07 -3.31 21.99
N VAL A 341 22.96 -4.03 21.83
CA VAL A 341 21.97 -3.82 20.75
C VAL A 341 20.64 -4.41 21.20
N ASN A 342 19.50 -3.70 21.03
CA ASN A 342 18.16 -4.32 20.93
C ASN A 342 17.13 -3.41 20.20
N THR A 343 16.15 -4.02 19.54
CA THR A 343 15.19 -3.36 18.60
C THR A 343 13.71 -3.38 19.06
N ALA A 344 13.43 -3.54 20.35
CA ALA A 344 12.06 -3.62 20.92
C ALA A 344 11.94 -2.90 22.27
N TYR A 345 10.71 -2.65 22.75
CA TYR A 345 10.41 -2.11 24.07
C TYR A 345 10.46 -3.20 25.14
N PHE A 346 11.10 -2.92 26.28
CA PHE A 346 11.16 -3.82 27.44
C PHE A 346 10.39 -3.23 28.61
N PHE A 347 9.61 -4.04 29.32
CA PHE A 347 8.74 -3.58 30.42
C PHE A 347 9.19 -4.11 31.78
N GLY A 348 8.98 -3.32 32.83
CA GLY A 348 9.28 -3.65 34.22
C GLY A 348 8.48 -2.74 35.16
N SER A 349 8.78 -2.73 36.46
CA SER A 349 8.09 -1.88 37.43
C SER A 349 8.91 -1.48 38.66
N LEU A 350 8.49 -0.41 39.33
CA LEU A 350 8.97 0.05 40.63
C LEU A 350 7.78 0.07 41.60
N THR A 351 7.89 -0.63 42.73
CA THR A 351 6.86 -0.71 43.77
C THR A 351 7.39 -0.20 45.11
N TRP A 352 6.66 0.70 45.75
CA TRP A 352 6.89 1.12 47.14
C TRP A 352 6.00 0.33 48.10
N ARG A 353 6.58 -0.26 49.15
CA ARG A 353 5.86 -1.08 50.14
C ARG A 353 6.13 -0.69 51.58
N ASP A 354 5.09 -0.55 52.39
CA ASP A 354 5.19 -0.37 53.86
C ASP A 354 4.72 -1.61 54.66
N GLY A 355 4.31 -2.67 53.96
CA GLY A 355 3.73 -3.90 54.54
C GLY A 355 2.21 -3.94 54.51
N VAL A 356 1.54 -2.82 54.21
CA VAL A 356 0.07 -2.70 54.06
C VAL A 356 -0.31 -2.23 52.65
N HIS A 357 0.44 -1.27 52.10
CA HIS A 357 0.22 -0.65 50.81
C HIS A 357 1.30 -1.06 49.80
N ASP A 358 0.89 -1.28 48.54
CA ASP A 358 1.77 -1.51 47.38
C ASP A 358 1.49 -0.43 46.33
N VAL A 359 2.46 0.45 46.07
CA VAL A 359 2.30 1.56 45.10
C VAL A 359 3.23 1.32 43.91
N THR A 360 2.68 0.93 42.76
CA THR A 360 3.45 0.40 41.61
C THR A 360 3.45 1.30 40.39
N SER A 361 4.63 1.53 39.81
CA SER A 361 4.88 2.36 38.62
C SER A 361 5.52 1.54 37.50
N PRO A 362 4.98 1.49 36.27
CA PRO A 362 5.57 0.74 35.16
C PRO A 362 6.80 1.44 34.53
N ILE A 363 7.73 0.67 33.98
CA ILE A 363 8.99 1.11 33.32
C ILE A 363 9.06 0.59 31.86
N SER A 364 9.42 1.41 30.85
CA SER A 364 9.62 0.99 29.43
C SER A 364 10.87 1.58 28.70
N LEU A 365 11.63 0.83 27.84
CA LEU A 365 13.03 1.17 27.34
C LEU A 365 13.49 0.70 25.90
N PHE A 366 14.52 1.32 25.23
CA PHE A 366 15.12 1.02 23.85
C PHE A 366 16.65 1.47 23.57
N ASP A 367 17.61 0.79 22.84
CA ASP A 367 19.12 1.16 22.67
C ASP A 367 20.07 0.62 21.45
N LYS A 368 21.27 1.23 21.05
CA LYS A 368 22.35 0.81 20.00
C LYS A 368 23.82 1.49 19.89
N GLU A 369 25.02 0.78 19.65
CA GLU A 369 26.28 1.12 18.75
C GLU A 369 27.67 0.25 18.70
N SER A 370 28.61 0.31 17.64
CA SER A 370 29.94 -0.48 17.39
C SER A 370 31.12 0.04 16.39
N PHE A 371 32.35 -0.62 16.28
CA PHE A 371 33.67 -0.29 15.54
C PHE A 371 33.84 -0.59 13.99
N GLN A 372 34.81 0.02 13.23
CA GLN A 372 34.92 -0.06 11.72
C GLN A 372 36.34 -0.06 11.03
N VAL A 373 36.40 -0.27 9.69
CA VAL A 373 37.64 -0.35 8.84
C VAL A 373 37.88 0.92 8.01
N HIS A 374 39.12 1.39 7.93
CA HIS A 374 39.55 2.61 7.22
C HIS A 374 40.78 2.36 6.30
N ILE A 375 40.91 3.15 5.23
CA ILE A 375 41.98 3.11 4.21
C ILE A 375 42.77 4.42 4.29
N VAL A 376 44.08 4.34 4.47
CA VAL A 376 44.99 5.49 4.57
C VAL A 376 45.78 5.59 3.26
N TYR A 377 45.50 6.65 2.48
CA TYR A 377 46.12 6.89 1.17
C TYR A 377 47.26 7.92 1.29
N LEU A 378 48.44 7.57 0.78
CA LEU A 378 49.68 8.36 0.92
C LEU A 378 50.17 8.95 -0.43
N GLY A 379 49.41 8.80 -1.52
CA GLY A 379 49.77 9.34 -2.84
C GLY A 379 50.75 8.46 -3.63
N GLU A 380 51.47 9.09 -4.57
CA GLU A 380 52.43 8.43 -5.45
C GLU A 380 53.60 7.80 -4.67
N LYS A 381 54.13 6.69 -5.17
CA LYS A 381 55.23 5.98 -4.50
C LYS A 381 56.49 6.86 -4.45
N LYS A 382 57.03 7.07 -3.25
CA LYS A 382 58.33 7.76 -3.06
C LYS A 382 59.53 6.82 -3.15
N ASN A 383 59.30 5.51 -2.97
CA ASN A 383 60.32 4.47 -3.01
C ASN A 383 59.91 3.39 -4.03
N ASP A 384 60.84 2.93 -4.86
CA ASP A 384 60.57 1.88 -5.86
C ASP A 384 60.56 0.45 -5.28
N ASP A 385 61.16 0.24 -4.11
CA ASP A 385 61.19 -1.06 -3.44
C ASP A 385 59.91 -1.33 -2.60
N PRO A 386 59.11 -2.36 -2.92
CA PRO A 386 57.90 -2.71 -2.19
C PRO A 386 58.14 -3.16 -0.73
N ALA A 387 59.30 -3.75 -0.41
CA ALA A 387 59.60 -4.21 0.94
C ALA A 387 59.78 -3.03 1.90
N SER A 388 60.51 -2.01 1.47
CA SER A 388 60.70 -0.75 2.19
C SER A 388 59.38 0.01 2.40
N THR A 389 58.51 0.08 1.39
CA THR A 389 57.19 0.72 1.49
C THR A 389 56.27 0.00 2.48
N LYS A 390 56.30 -1.34 2.53
CA LYS A 390 55.53 -2.09 3.52
C LYS A 390 56.01 -1.83 4.96
N LYS A 391 57.33 -1.73 5.16
CA LYS A 391 57.93 -1.43 6.48
C LYS A 391 57.52 -0.04 6.98
N PHE A 392 57.49 0.94 6.07
CA PHE A 392 57.02 2.30 6.36
C PHE A 392 55.55 2.33 6.82
N HIS A 393 54.64 1.60 6.16
CA HIS A 393 53.24 1.52 6.57
C HIS A 393 53.04 0.93 7.98
N HIS A 394 53.80 -0.11 8.34
CA HIS A 394 53.75 -0.68 9.68
C HIS A 394 54.30 0.26 10.74
N GLN A 395 55.37 1.01 10.45
CA GLN A 395 55.91 2.01 11.37
C GLN A 395 54.88 3.11 11.63
N MET A 396 54.21 3.58 10.59
CA MET A 396 53.17 4.61 10.69
C MET A 396 51.98 4.20 11.58
N LEU A 397 51.48 2.96 11.40
CA LEU A 397 50.44 2.40 12.27
C LEU A 397 50.93 2.12 13.70
N THR A 398 52.21 1.76 13.86
CA THR A 398 52.81 1.57 15.18
C THR A 398 52.86 2.89 15.94
N THR A 399 53.16 3.99 15.26
CA THR A 399 53.15 5.33 15.86
C THR A 399 51.74 5.75 16.30
N LEU A 400 50.70 5.44 15.50
CA LEU A 400 49.31 5.72 15.87
C LEU A 400 48.80 4.85 17.03
N LEU A 401 49.09 3.55 17.00
CA LEU A 401 48.50 2.56 17.91
C LEU A 401 49.40 2.25 19.12
N GLY A 402 50.60 2.82 19.18
CA GLY A 402 51.56 2.68 20.28
C GLY A 402 52.26 1.32 20.39
N SER A 403 51.91 0.33 19.57
CA SER A 403 52.50 -1.03 19.61
C SER A 403 52.65 -1.62 18.21
N LYS A 404 53.78 -2.31 17.99
CA LYS A 404 54.05 -3.02 16.73
C LYS A 404 53.07 -4.18 16.56
N GLU A 405 52.73 -4.88 17.63
CA GLU A 405 51.80 -6.00 17.66
C GLU A 405 50.37 -5.54 17.33
N ALA A 406 49.95 -4.38 17.86
CA ALA A 406 48.67 -3.77 17.52
C ALA A 406 48.62 -3.30 16.06
N ALA A 407 49.72 -2.75 15.54
CA ALA A 407 49.85 -2.39 14.13
C ALA A 407 49.79 -3.62 13.21
N TYR A 408 50.47 -4.72 13.56
CA TYR A 408 50.40 -5.98 12.83
C TYR A 408 49.01 -6.62 12.83
N ARG A 409 48.25 -6.47 13.93
CA ARG A 409 46.87 -7.02 14.05
C ARG A 409 45.79 -6.15 13.40
N SER A 410 46.00 -4.83 13.37
CA SER A 410 45.03 -3.88 12.83
C SER A 410 45.13 -3.73 11.32
N ILE A 411 46.33 -3.89 10.74
CA ILE A 411 46.54 -3.74 9.30
C ILE A 411 45.98 -4.94 8.54
N ILE A 412 45.19 -4.62 7.51
CA ILE A 412 44.53 -5.60 6.65
C ILE A 412 45.31 -5.73 5.34
N TYR A 413 45.63 -4.61 4.70
CA TYR A 413 46.34 -4.59 3.41
C TYR A 413 47.37 -3.45 3.35
N SER A 414 48.45 -3.67 2.60
CA SER A 414 49.52 -2.69 2.36
C SER A 414 49.74 -2.56 0.85
N TYR A 415 49.37 -1.42 0.29
CA TYR A 415 49.40 -1.11 -1.14
C TYR A 415 50.76 -0.48 -1.49
N LYS A 416 51.59 -1.20 -2.24
CA LYS A 416 53.04 -0.94 -2.36
C LYS A 416 53.60 -0.98 -3.80
N HIS A 417 52.74 -1.12 -4.80
CA HIS A 417 53.15 -1.36 -6.19
C HIS A 417 52.71 -0.25 -7.15
N GLY A 418 51.46 0.23 -7.08
CA GLY A 418 50.95 1.29 -7.95
C GLY A 418 50.89 2.69 -7.30
N PHE A 419 50.75 2.74 -5.97
CA PHE A 419 50.72 3.94 -5.13
C PHE A 419 51.02 3.51 -3.68
N SER A 420 51.29 4.44 -2.78
CA SER A 420 51.57 4.15 -1.37
C SER A 420 50.30 4.32 -0.52
N GLY A 421 49.99 3.32 0.32
CA GLY A 421 48.88 3.38 1.28
C GLY A 421 48.58 2.04 1.94
N PHE A 422 47.66 2.00 2.91
CA PHE A 422 47.27 0.75 3.60
C PHE A 422 45.84 0.80 4.14
N ALA A 423 45.23 -0.35 4.46
CA ALA A 423 43.92 -0.47 5.11
C ALA A 423 44.07 -1.07 6.51
N ALA A 424 43.34 -0.56 7.50
CA ALA A 424 43.40 -1.00 8.89
C ALA A 424 42.06 -0.88 9.64
N ARG A 425 41.85 -1.70 10.68
CA ARG A 425 40.73 -1.57 11.65
C ARG A 425 41.05 -0.46 12.66
N LEU A 426 40.25 0.60 12.69
CA LEU A 426 40.48 1.80 13.49
C LEU A 426 39.15 2.33 14.08
N THR A 427 39.19 2.89 15.29
CA THR A 427 38.09 3.74 15.80
C THR A 427 38.00 5.03 14.99
N GLU A 428 36.87 5.74 15.10
CA GLU A 428 36.70 7.05 14.47
C GLU A 428 37.77 8.04 14.95
N SER A 429 38.07 8.06 16.27
CA SER A 429 39.15 8.87 16.84
C SER A 429 40.55 8.49 16.33
N GLN A 430 40.82 7.21 16.08
CA GLN A 430 42.09 6.76 15.51
C GLN A 430 42.20 7.09 14.01
N ALA A 431 41.08 7.06 13.29
CA ALA A 431 41.02 7.42 11.88
C ALA A 431 41.21 8.94 11.68
N GLU A 432 40.72 9.77 12.60
CA GLU A 432 40.98 11.21 12.64
C GLU A 432 42.44 11.50 12.95
N ALA A 433 42.99 10.88 14.00
CA ALA A 433 44.38 11.10 14.40
C ALA A 433 45.39 10.70 13.30
N ILE A 434 45.13 9.64 12.54
CA ILE A 434 46.03 9.24 11.46
C ILE A 434 45.89 10.13 10.21
N ALA A 435 44.77 10.83 10.03
CA ALA A 435 44.57 11.72 8.89
C ALA A 435 45.49 12.95 8.92
N GLU A 436 45.96 13.33 10.12
CA GLU A 436 46.86 14.46 10.33
C GLU A 436 48.35 14.10 10.15
N PHE A 437 48.69 12.83 9.89
CA PHE A 437 50.09 12.44 9.77
C PHE A 437 50.74 12.99 8.49
N PRO A 438 52.02 13.43 8.54
CA PRO A 438 52.72 13.95 7.37
C PRO A 438 52.81 12.93 6.23
N GLY A 439 52.32 13.31 5.05
CA GLY A 439 52.28 12.45 3.86
C GLY A 439 51.01 11.62 3.71
N VAL A 440 50.06 11.70 4.65
CA VAL A 440 48.68 11.23 4.42
C VAL A 440 47.95 12.21 3.54
N VAL A 441 47.48 11.73 2.40
CA VAL A 441 46.69 12.51 1.45
C VAL A 441 45.23 12.50 1.87
N GLN A 442 44.71 11.33 2.31
CA GLN A 442 43.36 11.20 2.86
C GLN A 442 43.18 9.87 3.61
N VAL A 443 42.25 9.85 4.56
CA VAL A 443 41.77 8.64 5.24
C VAL A 443 40.32 8.39 4.81
N ILE A 444 40.09 7.22 4.20
CA ILE A 444 38.87 6.84 3.51
C ILE A 444 38.22 5.67 4.26
N ARG A 445 37.00 5.84 4.73
CA ARG A 445 36.24 4.76 5.38
C ARG A 445 35.91 3.63 4.38
N ASN A 446 36.13 2.37 4.77
CA ASN A 446 35.84 1.20 3.93
C ASN A 446 34.33 1.10 3.68
N ARG A 447 33.92 0.93 2.42
CA ARG A 447 32.52 0.78 2.00
C ARG A 447 32.38 -0.44 1.09
N ILE A 448 31.30 -1.21 1.28
CA ILE A 448 30.89 -2.25 0.34
C ILE A 448 30.05 -1.59 -0.76
N HIS A 449 30.40 -1.78 -2.02
CA HIS A 449 29.60 -1.33 -3.17
C HIS A 449 28.99 -2.52 -3.90
N LYS A 450 27.70 -2.42 -4.23
CA LYS A 450 26.97 -3.39 -5.08
C LYS A 450 26.69 -2.77 -6.44
N LEU A 451 26.75 -3.58 -7.50
CA LEU A 451 26.13 -3.27 -8.79
C LEU A 451 24.65 -3.67 -8.69
N HIS A 452 23.73 -2.74 -8.88
CA HIS A 452 22.30 -3.01 -8.93
C HIS A 452 21.74 -2.58 -10.28
N THR A 453 20.85 -3.43 -10.82
CA THR A 453 19.87 -2.97 -11.80
C THR A 453 18.88 -2.04 -11.10
N THR A 454 17.98 -1.31 -11.76
CA THR A 454 17.18 -0.25 -11.12
C THR A 454 16.08 -0.74 -10.14
N ARG A 455 16.38 -1.82 -9.43
CA ARG A 455 15.76 -2.49 -8.28
C ARG A 455 14.65 -3.49 -8.57
N SER A 456 13.66 -3.21 -9.41
CA SER A 456 12.48 -4.10 -9.55
C SER A 456 12.83 -5.53 -9.98
N TRP A 457 13.72 -5.70 -10.97
CA TRP A 457 14.15 -7.02 -11.44
C TRP A 457 15.00 -7.78 -10.43
N ASP A 458 15.89 -7.08 -9.72
CA ASP A 458 16.67 -7.67 -8.63
C ASP A 458 15.79 -8.03 -7.43
N PHE A 459 14.74 -7.24 -7.16
CA PHE A 459 13.77 -7.48 -6.10
C PHE A 459 12.98 -8.77 -6.32
N ILE A 460 12.66 -9.10 -7.58
CA ILE A 460 11.97 -10.35 -7.94
C ILE A 460 12.93 -11.50 -8.29
N GLY A 461 14.22 -11.37 -7.94
CA GLY A 461 15.19 -12.46 -8.02
C GLY A 461 15.77 -12.73 -9.43
N ILE A 462 15.55 -11.85 -10.42
CA ILE A 462 16.26 -11.93 -11.70
C ILE A 462 17.54 -11.09 -11.58
N HIS A 463 18.66 -11.75 -11.34
CA HIS A 463 19.98 -11.12 -11.26
C HIS A 463 20.77 -11.28 -12.56
N GLN A 464 21.64 -10.32 -12.89
CA GLN A 464 22.45 -10.34 -14.11
C GLN A 464 23.51 -11.46 -14.13
N HIS A 465 24.04 -11.85 -12.97
CA HIS A 465 25.22 -12.72 -12.84
C HIS A 465 24.95 -14.05 -12.12
N SER A 466 23.70 -14.50 -12.07
CA SER A 466 23.37 -15.84 -11.56
C SER A 466 23.82 -16.90 -12.56
N SER A 467 25.10 -17.27 -12.49
CA SER A 467 25.71 -18.37 -13.24
C SER A 467 25.05 -19.69 -12.82
N GLY A 468 23.96 -20.04 -13.51
CA GLY A 468 23.19 -21.26 -13.27
C GLY A 468 21.70 -21.18 -13.59
N ASN A 469 21.13 -19.98 -13.79
CA ASN A 469 19.68 -19.82 -13.93
C ASN A 469 19.23 -19.77 -15.40
N LEU A 470 18.33 -20.68 -15.82
CA LEU A 470 17.91 -20.88 -17.21
C LEU A 470 17.38 -19.59 -17.87
N LEU A 471 16.69 -18.75 -17.08
CA LEU A 471 16.16 -17.44 -17.47
C LEU A 471 17.24 -16.45 -17.94
N THR A 472 18.41 -16.50 -17.31
CA THR A 472 19.52 -15.57 -17.59
C THR A 472 20.39 -16.02 -18.76
N LYS A 473 20.20 -17.26 -19.25
CA LYS A 473 20.98 -17.82 -20.36
C LYS A 473 20.48 -17.31 -21.72
N SER A 474 19.17 -17.16 -21.90
CA SER A 474 18.59 -16.62 -23.14
C SER A 474 18.21 -15.14 -23.05
N MET A 475 17.86 -14.61 -21.87
CA MET A 475 17.43 -13.20 -21.68
C MET A 475 16.31 -12.76 -22.66
N GLY A 476 15.49 -13.72 -23.12
CA GLY A 476 14.38 -13.48 -24.06
C GLY A 476 14.76 -13.48 -25.54
N LYS A 477 15.96 -13.96 -25.89
CA LYS A 477 16.41 -14.07 -27.29
C LYS A 477 15.38 -14.78 -28.17
N GLY A 478 15.16 -14.22 -29.36
CA GLY A 478 14.27 -14.75 -30.39
C GLY A 478 12.78 -14.49 -30.18
N THR A 479 12.36 -13.99 -29.02
CA THR A 479 10.96 -13.68 -28.71
C THR A 479 10.61 -12.25 -29.11
N ILE A 480 9.38 -12.05 -29.61
CA ILE A 480 8.83 -10.75 -30.01
C ILE A 480 7.70 -10.34 -29.06
N ILE A 481 7.90 -9.22 -28.35
CA ILE A 481 6.87 -8.61 -27.49
C ILE A 481 6.21 -7.46 -28.25
N GLY A 482 4.91 -7.58 -28.49
CA GLY A 482 4.05 -6.52 -29.00
C GLY A 482 3.49 -5.63 -27.89
N LEU A 483 3.58 -4.31 -28.04
CA LEU A 483 3.07 -3.32 -27.10
C LEU A 483 1.96 -2.53 -27.77
N ILE A 484 0.73 -2.63 -27.24
CA ILE A 484 -0.39 -1.76 -27.65
C ILE A 484 -0.52 -0.66 -26.59
N ASP A 485 -0.08 0.55 -26.93
CA ASP A 485 0.12 1.64 -25.96
C ASP A 485 0.13 3.02 -26.67
N SER A 486 0.76 4.05 -26.09
CA SER A 486 0.89 5.42 -26.62
C SER A 486 2.05 5.62 -27.61
N GLY A 487 2.78 4.56 -27.96
CA GLY A 487 3.91 4.59 -28.89
C GLY A 487 5.26 4.33 -28.23
N VAL A 488 6.35 4.75 -28.89
CA VAL A 488 7.72 4.61 -28.36
C VAL A 488 8.57 5.86 -28.64
N TRP A 489 9.53 6.15 -27.76
CA TRP A 489 10.63 7.08 -28.00
C TRP A 489 11.90 6.32 -28.45
N PRO A 490 12.10 6.09 -29.77
CA PRO A 490 13.06 5.11 -30.27
C PRO A 490 14.52 5.46 -29.97
N GLU A 491 14.86 6.74 -29.79
CA GLU A 491 16.22 7.19 -29.50
C GLU A 491 16.67 6.91 -28.06
N SER A 492 15.78 6.39 -27.20
CA SER A 492 16.16 6.02 -25.84
C SER A 492 17.26 4.95 -25.85
N LYS A 493 18.24 5.10 -24.96
CA LYS A 493 19.32 4.11 -24.76
C LYS A 493 18.78 2.72 -24.40
N SER A 494 17.57 2.66 -23.83
CA SER A 494 16.89 1.40 -23.52
C SER A 494 16.46 0.63 -24.76
N PHE A 495 16.55 1.21 -25.96
CA PHE A 495 16.20 0.54 -27.22
C PHE A 495 17.41 0.33 -28.15
N ASN A 496 18.61 0.32 -27.57
CA ASN A 496 19.81 -0.14 -28.27
C ASN A 496 19.67 -1.65 -28.61
N ASP A 497 20.20 -2.04 -29.76
CA ASP A 497 20.13 -3.38 -30.32
C ASP A 497 21.50 -4.12 -30.32
N GLU A 498 22.47 -3.58 -29.58
CA GLU A 498 23.77 -4.20 -29.37
C GLU A 498 23.64 -5.62 -28.78
N GLY A 499 24.35 -6.58 -29.39
CA GLY A 499 24.34 -7.97 -28.95
C GLY A 499 23.04 -8.74 -29.22
N MET A 500 22.09 -8.14 -29.96
CA MET A 500 20.87 -8.83 -30.38
C MET A 500 21.06 -9.67 -31.64
N ASP A 501 20.37 -10.80 -31.67
CA ASP A 501 20.31 -11.70 -32.82
C ASP A 501 19.55 -11.04 -33.99
N PRO A 502 19.65 -11.58 -35.22
CA PRO A 502 18.87 -11.11 -36.36
C PRO A 502 17.36 -11.17 -36.09
N ILE A 503 16.60 -10.32 -36.77
CA ILE A 503 15.13 -10.28 -36.68
C ILE A 503 14.58 -11.68 -37.05
N PRO A 504 13.66 -12.26 -36.26
CA PRO A 504 13.11 -13.58 -36.53
C PRO A 504 12.45 -13.65 -37.92
N THR A 505 12.68 -14.72 -38.66
CA THR A 505 12.22 -14.87 -40.05
C THR A 505 10.71 -14.93 -40.20
N HIS A 506 9.97 -15.25 -39.13
CA HIS A 506 8.52 -15.27 -39.12
C HIS A 506 7.89 -13.88 -38.94
N TRP A 507 8.68 -12.86 -38.59
CA TRP A 507 8.22 -11.48 -38.41
C TRP A 507 7.78 -10.85 -39.73
N LYS A 508 6.57 -10.25 -39.75
CA LYS A 508 5.97 -9.62 -40.95
C LYS A 508 5.63 -8.15 -40.77
N GLY A 509 5.95 -7.58 -39.61
CA GLY A 509 5.66 -6.17 -39.33
C GLY A 509 6.56 -5.21 -40.09
N ILE A 510 6.19 -3.93 -40.05
CA ILE A 510 6.91 -2.86 -40.76
C ILE A 510 7.27 -1.73 -39.79
N CYS A 511 8.21 -0.88 -40.20
CA CYS A 511 8.45 0.41 -39.58
C CYS A 511 7.62 1.49 -40.30
N GLN A 512 6.44 1.79 -39.79
CA GLN A 512 5.52 2.77 -40.38
C GLN A 512 6.06 4.19 -40.16
N GLN A 513 6.29 4.91 -41.26
CA GLN A 513 6.74 6.29 -41.21
C GLN A 513 5.61 7.24 -40.79
N GLY A 514 5.98 8.39 -40.24
CA GLY A 514 5.07 9.47 -39.88
C GLY A 514 5.83 10.70 -39.38
N GLU A 515 5.11 11.59 -38.73
CA GLU A 515 5.68 12.79 -38.10
C GLU A 515 6.82 12.46 -37.14
N HIS A 516 8.01 13.02 -37.38
CA HIS A 516 9.22 12.79 -36.60
C HIS A 516 9.59 11.29 -36.41
N PHE A 517 9.16 10.41 -37.31
CA PHE A 517 9.46 8.97 -37.24
C PHE A 517 9.66 8.40 -38.65
N ASN A 518 10.85 7.87 -38.94
CA ASN A 518 11.19 7.28 -40.23
C ASN A 518 11.65 5.82 -40.07
N SER A 519 11.98 5.14 -41.17
CA SER A 519 12.38 3.73 -41.14
C SER A 519 13.65 3.45 -40.32
N THR A 520 14.55 4.43 -40.16
CA THR A 520 15.79 4.29 -39.37
C THR A 520 15.55 4.28 -37.86
N ASN A 521 14.33 4.63 -37.42
CA ASN A 521 13.93 4.54 -36.02
C ASN A 521 13.64 3.10 -35.56
N CYS A 522 13.51 2.15 -36.49
CA CYS A 522 13.49 0.73 -36.18
C CYS A 522 14.90 0.14 -36.33
N ASN A 523 15.22 -0.81 -35.48
CA ASN A 523 16.51 -1.52 -35.44
C ASN A 523 16.26 -2.98 -35.03
N ARG A 524 17.29 -3.75 -34.63
CA ARG A 524 17.04 -5.14 -34.17
C ARG A 524 16.35 -5.19 -32.80
N LYS A 525 16.24 -4.07 -32.08
CA LYS A 525 15.48 -3.98 -30.84
C LYS A 525 14.02 -3.66 -31.09
N ILE A 526 13.73 -2.53 -31.73
CA ILE A 526 12.40 -2.14 -32.20
C ILE A 526 12.28 -2.60 -33.65
N ILE A 527 11.74 -3.80 -33.87
CA ILE A 527 11.71 -4.44 -35.19
C ILE A 527 10.51 -4.02 -36.05
N GLY A 528 9.52 -3.37 -35.43
CA GLY A 528 8.46 -2.67 -36.15
C GLY A 528 7.66 -1.75 -35.26
N ALA A 529 7.02 -0.78 -35.89
CA ALA A 529 6.28 0.27 -35.23
C ALA A 529 5.13 0.73 -36.13
N ARG A 530 3.91 0.75 -35.59
CA ARG A 530 2.68 1.16 -36.27
C ARG A 530 1.87 2.10 -35.40
N TRP A 531 0.96 2.86 -36.01
CA TRP A 531 0.04 3.75 -35.30
C TRP A 531 -1.35 3.76 -35.92
N PHE A 532 -2.36 3.93 -35.08
CA PHE A 532 -3.78 3.88 -35.43
C PHE A 532 -4.51 5.03 -34.73
N ARG A 533 -5.14 5.91 -35.51
CA ARG A 533 -5.90 7.08 -35.03
C ARG A 533 -7.21 7.28 -35.78
N LYS A 534 -7.63 6.31 -36.59
CA LYS A 534 -8.80 6.50 -37.46
C LYS A 534 -10.07 6.51 -36.61
N GLY A 535 -10.15 5.66 -35.60
CA GLY A 535 -11.27 5.66 -34.65
C GLY A 535 -11.33 6.97 -33.87
N ALA A 536 -10.20 7.42 -33.33
CA ALA A 536 -10.10 8.69 -32.62
C ALA A 536 -10.50 9.90 -33.49
N ILE A 537 -9.99 9.98 -34.73
CA ILE A 537 -10.34 11.08 -35.64
C ILE A 537 -11.85 11.15 -35.87
N GLU A 538 -12.50 10.02 -36.15
CA GLU A 538 -13.95 9.96 -36.40
C GLU A 538 -14.78 10.32 -35.16
N HIS A 539 -14.38 9.84 -33.99
CA HIS A 539 -15.11 10.08 -32.74
C HIS A 539 -15.05 11.55 -32.31
N PHE A 540 -13.89 12.20 -32.48
CA PHE A 540 -13.65 13.57 -32.01
C PHE A 540 -13.79 14.65 -33.11
N LYS A 541 -14.35 14.33 -34.29
CA LYS A 541 -14.45 15.26 -35.45
C LYS A 541 -15.08 16.63 -35.14
N ASN A 542 -15.99 16.71 -34.17
CA ASN A 542 -16.77 17.90 -33.85
C ASN A 542 -16.29 18.62 -32.58
N LEU A 543 -15.22 18.13 -31.95
CA LEU A 543 -14.66 18.73 -30.73
C LEU A 543 -13.45 19.59 -31.12
N ASN A 544 -13.63 20.91 -31.11
CA ASN A 544 -12.56 21.90 -31.26
C ASN A 544 -11.66 21.90 -30.01
N GLY A 545 -10.87 20.84 -29.81
CA GLY A 545 -9.87 20.77 -28.75
C GLY A 545 -8.73 21.75 -29.03
N THR A 546 -8.41 22.61 -28.06
CA THR A 546 -7.20 23.43 -28.10
C THR A 546 -5.95 22.54 -28.12
N ASN A 547 -5.11 22.69 -29.16
CA ASN A 547 -3.82 21.98 -29.35
C ASN A 547 -2.78 22.34 -28.27
N THR A 548 -3.01 21.99 -27.00
CA THR A 548 -2.05 22.25 -25.91
C THR A 548 -1.17 21.04 -25.57
N VAL A 549 -1.50 19.83 -26.06
CA VAL A 549 -0.76 18.60 -25.77
C VAL A 549 0.02 18.12 -27.00
N VAL A 550 1.33 17.91 -26.84
CA VAL A 550 2.23 17.46 -27.91
C VAL A 550 2.01 15.98 -28.19
N ASP A 551 1.38 15.66 -29.31
CA ASP A 551 1.26 14.30 -29.84
C ASP A 551 1.73 14.24 -31.32
N PHE A 552 2.19 13.08 -31.76
CA PHE A 552 2.80 12.88 -33.09
C PHE A 552 1.96 11.94 -33.94
N ARG A 553 1.67 12.34 -35.19
CA ARG A 553 1.03 11.47 -36.20
C ARG A 553 1.99 10.42 -36.75
N SER A 554 2.48 9.59 -35.85
CA SER A 554 3.46 8.53 -36.07
C SER A 554 3.47 7.57 -34.86
N PRO A 555 4.26 6.46 -34.90
CA PRO A 555 4.46 5.61 -33.72
C PRO A 555 5.23 6.28 -32.58
N ARG A 556 5.71 7.53 -32.75
CA ARG A 556 6.42 8.26 -31.71
C ARG A 556 5.52 8.55 -30.52
N ASP A 557 6.08 8.35 -29.34
CA ASP A 557 5.37 8.55 -28.08
C ASP A 557 5.30 10.03 -27.67
N GLY A 558 4.08 10.57 -27.70
CA GLY A 558 3.74 11.90 -27.19
C GLY A 558 3.37 11.90 -25.70
N ILE A 559 3.20 10.76 -25.05
CA ILE A 559 2.78 10.71 -23.64
C ILE A 559 3.96 10.30 -22.75
N GLY A 560 4.73 9.32 -23.21
CA GLY A 560 5.83 8.69 -22.50
C GLY A 560 5.44 7.35 -21.84
N HIS A 561 4.13 7.05 -21.74
CA HIS A 561 3.61 5.83 -21.13
C HIS A 561 4.08 4.58 -21.87
N GLY A 562 3.90 4.52 -23.20
CA GLY A 562 4.33 3.38 -24.02
C GLY A 562 5.84 3.18 -24.04
N THR A 563 6.62 4.26 -23.99
CA THR A 563 8.09 4.19 -23.83
C THR A 563 8.47 3.54 -22.49
N HIS A 564 7.75 3.89 -21.43
CA HIS A 564 7.98 3.37 -20.08
C HIS A 564 7.62 1.89 -19.98
N THR A 565 6.44 1.50 -20.50
CA THR A 565 6.00 0.10 -20.51
C THR A 565 6.89 -0.77 -21.40
N ALA A 566 7.23 -0.33 -22.61
CA ALA A 566 8.12 -1.07 -23.53
C ALA A 566 9.53 -1.29 -22.94
N SER A 567 10.10 -0.27 -22.31
CA SER A 567 11.41 -0.39 -21.67
C SER A 567 11.37 -1.17 -20.35
N THR A 568 10.23 -1.23 -19.68
CA THR A 568 10.02 -2.15 -18.55
C THR A 568 9.95 -3.60 -19.03
N ALA A 569 9.23 -3.90 -20.12
CA ALA A 569 9.13 -5.26 -20.63
C ALA A 569 10.46 -5.79 -21.18
N ALA A 570 11.13 -5.00 -22.03
CA ALA A 570 12.31 -5.45 -22.75
C ALA A 570 13.42 -4.40 -22.85
N GLY A 571 13.52 -3.36 -22.02
CA GLY A 571 14.62 -2.39 -22.13
C GLY A 571 16.01 -3.04 -22.13
N TYR A 572 16.88 -2.60 -23.04
CA TYR A 572 18.30 -2.96 -23.06
C TYR A 572 19.00 -2.46 -21.79
N PHE A 573 20.19 -2.99 -21.54
CA PHE A 573 21.02 -2.65 -20.38
C PHE A 573 21.54 -1.21 -20.48
N VAL A 574 21.03 -0.31 -19.65
CA VAL A 574 21.49 1.09 -19.57
C VAL A 574 22.11 1.39 -18.20
N LYS A 575 23.44 1.54 -18.20
CA LYS A 575 24.20 1.91 -16.99
C LYS A 575 23.93 3.38 -16.61
N ARG A 576 23.92 3.64 -15.30
CA ARG A 576 23.74 4.98 -14.70
C ARG A 576 22.38 5.63 -15.05
N ALA A 577 21.37 4.83 -15.37
CA ALA A 577 20.00 5.32 -15.50
C ALA A 577 19.52 5.82 -14.14
N ASN A 578 18.89 7.00 -14.13
CA ASN A 578 18.46 7.66 -12.91
C ASN A 578 17.35 8.68 -13.23
N TYR A 579 16.51 8.97 -12.25
CA TYR A 579 15.59 10.10 -12.27
C TYR A 579 16.24 11.26 -11.52
N ARG A 580 16.97 12.13 -12.24
CA ARG A 580 17.67 13.30 -11.68
C ARG A 580 18.61 12.96 -10.50
N GLY A 581 19.18 11.76 -10.47
CA GLY A 581 20.03 11.24 -9.40
C GLY A 581 19.34 10.25 -8.44
N LEU A 582 18.00 10.24 -8.38
CA LEU A 582 17.25 9.19 -7.68
C LEU A 582 17.21 7.89 -8.48
N ALA A 583 17.03 6.78 -7.75
CA ALA A 583 16.93 5.43 -8.31
C ALA A 583 18.09 5.06 -9.25
N SER A 584 19.27 5.66 -9.02
CA SER A 584 20.44 5.48 -9.88
C SER A 584 20.90 4.02 -9.90
N GLY A 585 21.04 3.46 -11.09
CA GLY A 585 21.49 2.07 -11.28
C GLY A 585 21.55 1.65 -12.74
N LEU A 586 21.49 0.34 -12.98
CA LEU A 586 21.40 -0.25 -14.32
C LEU A 586 19.92 -0.46 -14.70
N ALA A 587 19.36 0.37 -15.57
CA ALA A 587 18.01 0.14 -16.10
C ALA A 587 18.04 -1.03 -17.09
N ARG A 588 17.03 -1.89 -17.05
CA ARG A 588 16.77 -2.96 -18.02
C ARG A 588 15.32 -3.41 -17.92
N GLY A 589 14.83 -4.08 -18.97
CA GLY A 589 13.58 -4.81 -18.91
C GLY A 589 13.74 -6.24 -18.43
N GLY A 590 12.61 -6.95 -18.36
CA GLY A 590 12.57 -8.36 -17.95
C GLY A 590 13.25 -9.28 -18.95
N ALA A 591 13.04 -8.99 -20.24
CA ALA A 591 13.65 -9.68 -21.36
C ALA A 591 14.51 -8.72 -22.21
N PRO A 592 15.72 -8.32 -21.75
CA PRO A 592 16.55 -7.32 -22.43
C PRO A 592 16.92 -7.66 -23.88
N LEU A 593 16.96 -8.95 -24.24
CA LEU A 593 17.31 -9.43 -25.59
C LEU A 593 16.10 -9.89 -26.41
N ALA A 594 14.86 -9.65 -25.95
CA ALA A 594 13.66 -9.82 -26.77
C ALA A 594 13.48 -8.66 -27.76
N HIS A 595 12.84 -8.91 -28.90
CA HIS A 595 12.46 -7.88 -29.85
C HIS A 595 11.18 -7.17 -29.43
N LEU A 596 11.02 -5.91 -29.83
CA LEU A 596 9.87 -5.07 -29.55
C LEU A 596 9.13 -4.73 -30.85
N ALA A 597 7.80 -4.87 -30.82
CA ALA A 597 6.89 -4.42 -31.85
C ALA A 597 5.89 -3.42 -31.26
N ILE A 598 5.87 -2.19 -31.77
CA ILE A 598 5.10 -1.09 -31.17
C ILE A 598 3.83 -0.83 -31.97
N TYR A 599 2.69 -0.77 -31.28
CA TYR A 599 1.37 -0.51 -31.86
C TYR A 599 0.72 0.65 -31.10
N LYS A 600 0.92 1.88 -31.57
CA LYS A 600 0.31 3.06 -30.98
C LYS A 600 -1.19 3.10 -31.27
N ALA A 601 -2.02 2.93 -30.25
CA ALA A 601 -3.48 3.02 -30.34
C ALA A 601 -4.07 4.05 -29.35
N CYS A 602 -3.24 4.59 -28.46
CA CYS A 602 -3.61 5.58 -27.47
C CYS A 602 -3.00 6.95 -27.78
N TRP A 603 -3.79 7.99 -27.55
CA TRP A 603 -3.49 9.38 -27.88
C TRP A 603 -3.73 10.29 -26.68
N ALA A 604 -2.99 11.39 -26.62
CA ALA A 604 -2.89 12.18 -25.40
C ALA A 604 -4.20 12.89 -25.00
N PHE A 605 -5.07 13.20 -25.98
CA PHE A 605 -6.36 13.85 -25.74
C PHE A 605 -7.54 12.87 -25.91
N GLU A 606 -7.45 11.96 -26.87
CA GLU A 606 -8.54 11.09 -27.28
C GLU A 606 -8.58 9.75 -26.53
N GLY A 607 -7.56 9.47 -25.70
CA GLY A 607 -7.40 8.16 -25.07
C GLY A 607 -7.18 7.05 -26.09
N CYS A 608 -7.66 5.85 -25.78
CA CYS A 608 -7.57 4.69 -26.67
C CYS A 608 -8.97 4.33 -27.17
N THR A 609 -9.19 4.32 -28.49
CA THR A 609 -10.50 3.93 -29.04
C THR A 609 -10.56 2.43 -29.34
N ASP A 610 -11.72 1.81 -29.15
CA ASP A 610 -11.93 0.38 -29.44
C ASP A 610 -11.58 0.00 -30.88
N ALA A 611 -11.88 0.88 -31.84
CA ALA A 611 -11.58 0.65 -33.25
C ALA A 611 -10.07 0.63 -33.52
N ASP A 612 -9.33 1.55 -32.91
CA ASP A 612 -7.87 1.61 -33.04
C ASP A 612 -7.19 0.46 -32.26
N LEU A 613 -7.73 0.07 -31.09
CA LEU A 613 -7.29 -1.08 -30.30
C LEU A 613 -7.46 -2.41 -31.06
N LEU A 614 -8.65 -2.69 -31.60
CA LEU A 614 -8.87 -3.90 -32.41
C LEU A 614 -8.00 -3.90 -33.66
N LYS A 615 -7.73 -2.73 -34.25
CA LYS A 615 -6.82 -2.66 -35.39
C LYS A 615 -5.38 -2.98 -35.00
N ALA A 616 -4.96 -2.56 -33.81
CA ALA A 616 -3.66 -2.93 -33.25
C ALA A 616 -3.56 -4.44 -33.00
N PHE A 617 -4.58 -5.07 -32.40
CA PHE A 617 -4.64 -6.53 -32.25
C PHE A 617 -4.54 -7.27 -33.59
N ASP A 618 -5.37 -6.89 -34.58
CA ASP A 618 -5.36 -7.46 -35.93
C ASP A 618 -3.96 -7.43 -36.55
N LYS A 619 -3.27 -6.28 -36.45
CA LYS A 619 -1.92 -6.13 -36.97
C LYS A 619 -0.87 -6.88 -36.16
N ALA A 620 -0.98 -6.92 -34.83
CA ALA A 620 -0.05 -7.67 -34.02
C ALA A 620 -0.11 -9.18 -34.28
N ILE A 621 -1.32 -9.72 -34.40
CA ILE A 621 -1.54 -11.14 -34.75
C ILE A 621 -0.97 -11.44 -36.15
N HIS A 622 -1.26 -10.58 -37.13
CA HIS A 622 -0.74 -10.74 -38.49
C HIS A 622 0.79 -10.67 -38.55
N ASP A 623 1.37 -9.70 -37.84
CA ASP A 623 2.81 -9.43 -37.88
C ASP A 623 3.62 -10.53 -37.16
N GLY A 624 2.96 -11.34 -36.31
CA GLY A 624 3.52 -12.55 -35.72
C GLY A 624 4.24 -12.31 -34.39
N VAL A 625 3.64 -11.51 -33.49
CA VAL A 625 4.17 -11.34 -32.13
C VAL A 625 3.95 -12.61 -31.29
N ASP A 626 4.86 -12.90 -30.35
CA ASP A 626 4.70 -14.04 -29.43
C ASP A 626 3.88 -13.68 -28.19
N ILE A 627 4.02 -12.43 -27.74
CA ILE A 627 3.43 -11.91 -26.50
C ILE A 627 2.88 -10.52 -26.77
N LEU A 628 1.71 -10.24 -26.23
CA LEU A 628 1.10 -8.92 -26.21
C LEU A 628 1.06 -8.39 -24.78
N SER A 629 1.54 -7.17 -24.56
CA SER A 629 1.36 -6.42 -23.32
C SER A 629 0.46 -5.22 -23.58
N LEU A 630 -0.64 -5.16 -22.82
CA LEU A 630 -1.64 -4.13 -22.89
C LEU A 630 -1.79 -3.48 -21.52
N SER A 631 -1.41 -2.21 -21.42
CA SER A 631 -1.58 -1.41 -20.21
C SER A 631 -2.78 -0.48 -20.35
N VAL A 632 -3.90 -1.06 -20.80
CA VAL A 632 -5.18 -0.42 -21.08
C VAL A 632 -6.30 -1.33 -20.57
N GLY A 633 -7.45 -0.77 -20.23
CA GLY A 633 -8.60 -1.51 -19.75
C GLY A 633 -9.89 -0.73 -19.95
N ASN A 634 -11.02 -1.44 -19.94
CA ASN A 634 -12.35 -0.82 -19.98
C ASN A 634 -12.66 -0.13 -18.65
N VAL A 635 -13.68 0.74 -18.63
CA VAL A 635 -14.24 1.31 -17.40
C VAL A 635 -15.34 0.41 -16.86
N THR A 636 -15.65 0.50 -15.56
CA THR A 636 -16.80 -0.17 -14.95
C THR A 636 -18.11 0.60 -15.28
N PRO A 637 -19.24 -0.09 -15.52
CA PRO A 637 -19.48 -1.53 -15.40
C PRO A 637 -18.89 -2.35 -16.56
N LEU A 638 -18.54 -3.60 -16.28
CA LEU A 638 -18.01 -4.54 -17.28
C LEU A 638 -19.11 -5.00 -18.27
N PHE A 639 -18.71 -5.25 -19.51
CA PHE A 639 -19.58 -5.83 -20.55
C PHE A 639 -19.32 -7.33 -20.73
N SER A 640 -20.24 -8.01 -21.42
CA SER A 640 -20.08 -9.42 -21.78
C SER A 640 -18.87 -9.65 -22.70
N TYR A 641 -18.18 -10.78 -22.57
CA TYR A 641 -17.00 -11.12 -23.38
C TYR A 641 -17.29 -11.27 -24.89
N VAL A 642 -18.56 -11.42 -25.25
CA VAL A 642 -19.04 -11.48 -26.64
C VAL A 642 -19.78 -10.19 -27.06
N ASP A 643 -19.80 -9.19 -26.18
CA ASP A 643 -20.36 -7.87 -26.47
C ASP A 643 -19.39 -7.08 -27.36
N GLN A 644 -19.94 -6.33 -28.31
CA GLN A 644 -19.16 -5.50 -29.24
C GLN A 644 -18.42 -4.36 -28.52
N ARG A 645 -18.82 -4.03 -27.29
CA ARG A 645 -18.21 -2.99 -26.45
C ARG A 645 -17.00 -3.47 -25.65
N ASP A 646 -16.69 -4.77 -25.63
CA ASP A 646 -15.45 -5.29 -25.02
C ASP A 646 -14.41 -5.66 -26.09
N SER A 647 -13.79 -4.63 -26.65
CA SER A 647 -12.81 -4.74 -27.73
C SER A 647 -11.56 -5.52 -27.31
N ILE A 648 -11.16 -5.41 -26.04
CA ILE A 648 -10.00 -6.09 -25.47
C ILE A 648 -10.27 -7.59 -25.34
N ALA A 649 -11.45 -8.00 -24.84
CA ALA A 649 -11.82 -9.41 -24.77
C ALA A 649 -11.84 -10.08 -26.15
N ILE A 650 -12.40 -9.40 -27.17
CA ILE A 650 -12.47 -9.90 -28.55
C ILE A 650 -11.07 -10.01 -29.17
N GLY A 651 -10.28 -8.93 -29.14
CA GLY A 651 -8.94 -8.91 -29.72
C GLY A 651 -8.01 -9.93 -29.07
N SER A 652 -8.06 -10.02 -27.74
CA SER A 652 -7.26 -10.99 -26.99
C SER A 652 -7.68 -12.44 -27.19
N PHE A 653 -8.97 -12.73 -27.37
CA PHE A 653 -9.43 -14.09 -27.68
C PHE A 653 -8.77 -14.60 -28.96
N HIS A 654 -8.76 -13.77 -30.02
CA HIS A 654 -8.14 -14.12 -31.29
C HIS A 654 -6.62 -14.25 -31.20
N ALA A 655 -5.96 -13.41 -30.40
CA ALA A 655 -4.53 -13.52 -30.15
C ALA A 655 -4.19 -14.84 -29.42
N THR A 656 -4.90 -15.15 -28.33
CA THR A 656 -4.70 -16.40 -27.56
C THR A 656 -5.01 -17.63 -28.42
N ALA A 657 -6.05 -17.60 -29.25
CA ALA A 657 -6.37 -18.69 -30.17
C ALA A 657 -5.29 -18.92 -31.25
N LYS A 658 -4.41 -17.94 -31.49
CA LYS A 658 -3.23 -18.05 -32.36
C LYS A 658 -1.95 -18.37 -31.60
N GLY A 659 -2.04 -18.69 -30.30
CA GLY A 659 -0.90 -19.05 -29.46
C GLY A 659 -0.12 -17.85 -28.92
N ILE A 660 -0.67 -16.64 -29.01
CA ILE A 660 -0.05 -15.40 -28.51
C ILE A 660 -0.48 -15.18 -27.07
N THR A 661 0.48 -15.02 -26.16
CA THR A 661 0.18 -14.76 -24.74
C THR A 661 -0.19 -13.30 -24.54
N VAL A 662 -1.36 -13.01 -23.97
CA VAL A 662 -1.83 -11.64 -23.73
C VAL A 662 -1.80 -11.31 -22.24
N VAL A 663 -1.07 -10.26 -21.89
CA VAL A 663 -0.92 -9.74 -20.53
C VAL A 663 -1.58 -8.37 -20.44
N CYS A 664 -2.49 -8.21 -19.50
CA CYS A 664 -3.24 -6.97 -19.28
C CYS A 664 -3.10 -6.46 -17.83
N SER A 665 -3.13 -5.13 -17.66
CA SER A 665 -3.25 -4.51 -16.34
C SER A 665 -4.62 -4.76 -15.69
N ALA A 666 -4.68 -4.89 -14.37
CA ALA A 666 -5.94 -5.13 -13.64
C ALA A 666 -6.84 -3.90 -13.50
N GLY A 667 -6.31 -2.69 -13.68
CA GLY A 667 -7.01 -1.42 -13.41
C GLY A 667 -6.48 -0.72 -12.16
N ASN A 668 -6.75 0.59 -12.05
CA ASN A 668 -6.21 1.44 -10.98
C ASN A 668 -7.31 2.04 -10.07
N ASP A 669 -8.51 1.45 -10.08
CA ASP A 669 -9.68 1.93 -9.32
C ASP A 669 -9.86 1.20 -7.97
N GLY A 670 -8.81 0.54 -7.46
CA GLY A 670 -8.79 -0.04 -6.10
C GLY A 670 -8.82 1.03 -5.00
N PRO A 671 -8.92 0.64 -3.71
CA PRO A 671 -8.75 -0.70 -3.13
C PRO A 671 -10.08 -1.46 -2.97
N ILE A 672 -11.14 -0.92 -3.51
CA ILE A 672 -12.50 -1.42 -3.36
C ILE A 672 -12.69 -2.72 -4.17
N SER A 673 -13.45 -3.69 -3.63
CA SER A 673 -13.81 -4.94 -4.32
C SER A 673 -14.58 -4.71 -5.62
N GLN A 674 -14.49 -5.64 -6.57
CA GLN A 674 -15.22 -5.60 -7.86
C GLN A 674 -14.86 -4.43 -8.78
N THR A 675 -13.70 -3.81 -8.56
CA THR A 675 -13.15 -2.73 -9.41
C THR A 675 -12.32 -3.27 -10.57
N ILE A 676 -12.02 -4.57 -10.57
CA ILE A 676 -11.15 -5.21 -11.55
C ILE A 676 -11.72 -5.20 -12.98
N VAL A 677 -10.85 -4.92 -13.94
CA VAL A 677 -11.14 -4.95 -15.38
C VAL A 677 -10.27 -5.99 -16.09
N ASN A 678 -10.43 -6.18 -17.40
CA ASN A 678 -9.71 -7.19 -18.19
C ASN A 678 -9.91 -8.61 -17.62
N THR A 679 -11.15 -8.99 -17.35
CA THR A 679 -11.50 -10.19 -16.57
C THR A 679 -11.63 -11.47 -17.40
N ALA A 680 -11.45 -11.40 -18.72
CA ALA A 680 -11.54 -12.57 -19.59
C ALA A 680 -10.56 -13.68 -19.18
N PRO A 681 -10.98 -14.96 -19.20
CA PRO A 681 -10.20 -16.07 -18.63
C PRO A 681 -8.92 -16.39 -19.42
N TRP A 682 -8.88 -16.06 -20.71
CA TRP A 682 -7.72 -16.23 -21.61
C TRP A 682 -6.66 -15.13 -21.47
N LEU A 683 -6.89 -14.10 -20.65
CA LEU A 683 -5.93 -13.05 -20.32
C LEU A 683 -5.12 -13.41 -19.07
N ILE A 684 -3.89 -12.89 -18.99
CA ILE A 684 -3.13 -12.76 -17.74
C ILE A 684 -3.34 -11.34 -17.20
N THR A 685 -4.09 -11.21 -16.10
CA THR A 685 -4.45 -9.91 -15.50
C THR A 685 -3.59 -9.62 -14.28
N VAL A 686 -2.92 -8.47 -14.27
CA VAL A 686 -1.81 -8.20 -13.34
C VAL A 686 -2.13 -7.08 -12.34
N ALA A 687 -2.03 -7.39 -11.05
CA ALA A 687 -2.10 -6.44 -9.94
C ALA A 687 -0.75 -5.77 -9.65
N ALA A 688 -0.79 -4.57 -9.05
CA ALA A 688 0.40 -3.78 -8.76
C ALA A 688 0.84 -3.92 -7.29
N THR A 689 2.14 -4.10 -7.08
CA THR A 689 2.77 -4.14 -5.75
C THR A 689 3.90 -3.14 -5.61
N THR A 690 4.20 -2.78 -4.35
CA THR A 690 5.39 -2.01 -3.97
C THR A 690 6.66 -2.82 -4.09
N ILE A 691 7.79 -2.12 -4.23
CA ILE A 691 9.14 -2.68 -4.05
C ILE A 691 9.75 -2.11 -2.78
N ASP A 692 10.87 -2.68 -2.35
CA ASP A 692 11.58 -2.28 -1.14
C ASP A 692 12.40 -0.98 -1.28
N ARG A 693 12.12 -0.16 -2.31
CA ARG A 693 12.72 1.15 -2.54
C ARG A 693 11.74 2.26 -2.20
N VAL A 694 12.23 3.27 -1.47
CA VAL A 694 11.46 4.46 -1.11
C VAL A 694 12.31 5.73 -1.30
N PHE A 695 11.64 6.88 -1.27
CA PHE A 695 12.26 8.21 -1.47
C PHE A 695 12.00 9.16 -0.29
N PRO A 696 12.60 8.91 0.89
CA PRO A 696 12.41 9.76 2.06
C PRO A 696 12.95 11.18 1.85
N THR A 697 12.17 12.14 2.33
CA THR A 697 12.44 13.57 2.23
C THR A 697 12.27 14.23 3.59
N ALA A 698 13.29 14.96 4.04
CA ALA A 698 13.29 15.59 5.37
C ALA A 698 12.56 16.94 5.35
N ILE A 699 11.72 17.16 6.36
CA ILE A 699 11.03 18.41 6.67
C ILE A 699 11.58 18.92 7.99
N THR A 700 12.44 19.93 7.95
CA THR A 700 13.02 20.54 9.16
C THR A 700 12.22 21.79 9.53
N LEU A 701 11.61 21.78 10.71
CA LEU A 701 10.82 22.90 11.23
C LEU A 701 11.73 23.92 11.92
N GLY A 702 11.27 25.16 12.11
CA GLY A 702 12.05 26.23 12.74
C GLY A 702 12.43 25.98 14.20
N ASN A 703 11.83 24.98 14.86
CA ASN A 703 12.23 24.49 16.18
C ASN A 703 13.32 23.38 16.12
N ASN A 704 13.95 23.20 14.96
CA ASN A 704 14.98 22.19 14.68
C ASN A 704 14.49 20.72 14.71
N HIS A 705 13.17 20.49 14.87
CA HIS A 705 12.60 19.15 14.74
C HIS A 705 12.54 18.75 13.26
N THR A 706 13.00 17.53 12.94
CA THR A 706 13.00 17.02 11.57
C THR A 706 12.03 15.85 11.44
N LEU A 707 11.04 16.02 10.59
CA LEU A 707 10.05 15.02 10.21
C LEU A 707 10.36 14.46 8.82
N TRP A 708 9.72 13.36 8.46
CA TRP A 708 9.99 12.68 7.19
C TRP A 708 8.71 12.45 6.41
N GLY A 709 8.77 12.74 5.12
CA GLY A 709 7.76 12.37 4.13
C GLY A 709 8.40 11.67 2.93
N GLN A 710 7.69 11.60 1.83
CA GLN A 710 8.18 11.08 0.56
C GLN A 710 8.01 12.10 -0.56
N SER A 711 9.01 12.21 -1.42
CA SER A 711 8.99 13.07 -2.61
C SER A 711 9.98 12.55 -3.66
N ILE A 712 9.75 12.90 -4.92
CA ILE A 712 10.70 12.69 -6.02
C ILE A 712 11.20 14.01 -6.61
N ASP A 713 10.81 15.16 -6.04
CA ASP A 713 11.21 16.47 -6.54
C ASP A 713 12.64 16.79 -6.13
N ILE A 714 13.55 16.86 -7.10
CA ILE A 714 14.96 17.17 -6.87
C ILE A 714 15.26 18.56 -7.43
N GLU A 715 16.15 19.28 -6.76
CA GLU A 715 16.62 20.62 -7.13
C GLU A 715 15.57 21.73 -7.04
N LYS A 716 14.35 21.39 -6.63
CA LYS A 716 13.30 22.35 -6.28
C LYS A 716 13.43 22.77 -4.82
N HIS A 717 14.00 21.93 -3.97
CA HIS A 717 14.17 22.11 -2.52
C HIS A 717 15.33 23.06 -2.14
N LYS A 718 15.55 24.13 -2.93
CA LYS A 718 16.71 25.04 -2.79
C LYS A 718 16.48 26.20 -1.82
N HIS A 719 15.29 26.29 -1.24
CA HIS A 719 14.97 27.34 -0.29
C HIS A 719 15.55 27.04 1.09
N GLY A 720 15.99 28.10 1.80
CA GLY A 720 16.34 28.01 3.22
C GLY A 720 15.09 27.81 4.08
N PHE A 721 15.13 28.27 5.33
CA PHE A 721 13.90 28.37 6.10
C PHE A 721 12.99 29.45 5.52
N VAL A 722 11.76 29.07 5.18
CA VAL A 722 10.71 29.97 4.70
C VAL A 722 9.46 29.81 5.55
N GLY A 723 8.55 30.78 5.50
CA GLY A 723 7.30 30.71 6.25
C GLY A 723 6.48 29.47 5.88
N ILE A 724 5.84 28.83 6.85
CA ILE A 724 4.91 27.72 6.62
C ILE A 724 3.52 28.06 7.16
N ILE A 725 2.47 27.74 6.41
CA ILE A 725 1.09 28.07 6.75
C ILE A 725 0.14 26.90 6.48
N TYR A 726 -0.88 26.75 7.31
CA TYR A 726 -1.94 25.78 7.10
C TYR A 726 -3.04 26.40 6.22
N SER A 727 -3.47 25.66 5.21
CA SER A 727 -4.31 26.14 4.11
C SER A 727 -5.66 26.73 4.56
N GLU A 728 -6.28 26.22 5.62
CA GLU A 728 -7.54 26.76 6.18
C GLU A 728 -7.42 28.24 6.58
N ARG A 729 -6.23 28.70 7.03
CA ARG A 729 -6.03 30.11 7.42
C ARG A 729 -5.96 31.06 6.23
N ILE A 730 -5.78 30.52 5.03
CA ILE A 730 -5.66 31.28 3.77
C ILE A 730 -6.81 30.95 2.82
N ALA A 731 -7.90 30.39 3.32
CA ALA A 731 -9.11 30.15 2.54
C ALA A 731 -9.69 31.48 2.02
N LEU A 732 -10.02 31.54 0.72
CA LEU A 732 -10.77 32.64 0.13
C LEU A 732 -12.21 32.68 0.66
N ASP A 733 -12.82 31.51 0.80
CA ASP A 733 -14.11 31.32 1.45
C ASP A 733 -13.94 30.43 2.70
N ARG A 734 -14.16 31.01 3.88
CA ARG A 734 -14.03 30.31 5.17
C ARG A 734 -15.24 29.44 5.51
N THR A 735 -16.31 29.52 4.74
CA THR A 735 -17.52 28.72 4.93
C THR A 735 -17.46 27.38 4.21
N ASN A 736 -16.46 27.18 3.34
CA ASN A 736 -16.22 25.97 2.58
C ASN A 736 -14.87 25.32 2.97
N ASP A 737 -14.84 23.99 2.92
CA ASP A 737 -13.67 23.15 3.23
C ASP A 737 -12.69 23.00 2.04
N SER A 738 -12.99 23.51 0.84
CA SER A 738 -12.14 23.41 -0.37
C SER A 738 -10.70 23.91 -0.20
N ALA A 739 -10.44 24.81 0.75
CA ALA A 739 -9.07 25.25 1.03
C ALA A 739 -8.28 24.21 1.82
N LYS A 740 -8.91 23.33 2.59
CA LYS A 740 -8.23 22.38 3.49
C LYS A 740 -7.36 21.38 2.73
N ASP A 741 -7.81 20.94 1.56
CA ASP A 741 -7.09 20.06 0.62
C ASP A 741 -6.49 20.83 -0.58
N CYS A 742 -6.60 22.17 -0.60
CA CYS A 742 -5.98 23.05 -1.60
C CYS A 742 -6.55 22.87 -3.03
N GLN A 743 -7.88 22.86 -3.15
CA GLN A 743 -8.59 22.80 -4.44
C GLN A 743 -8.38 24.07 -5.29
N PRO A 744 -8.48 23.98 -6.63
CA PRO A 744 -8.32 25.13 -7.51
C PRO A 744 -9.18 26.33 -7.08
N GLY A 745 -8.59 27.53 -7.08
CA GLY A 745 -9.28 28.78 -6.70
C GLY A 745 -9.67 28.90 -5.22
N SER A 746 -9.18 28.03 -4.32
CA SER A 746 -9.55 28.07 -2.89
C SER A 746 -8.63 28.93 -2.00
N LEU A 747 -7.43 29.27 -2.46
CA LEU A 747 -6.38 29.91 -1.64
C LEU A 747 -6.21 31.40 -1.94
N ASN A 748 -6.00 32.20 -0.89
CA ASN A 748 -5.72 33.64 -1.02
C ASN A 748 -4.24 33.87 -1.40
N ALA A 749 -4.01 34.29 -2.65
CA ALA A 749 -2.69 34.48 -3.23
C ALA A 749 -1.79 35.43 -2.42
N THR A 750 -2.33 36.54 -1.90
CA THR A 750 -1.56 37.53 -1.16
C THR A 750 -0.96 36.95 0.13
N ILE A 751 -1.65 36.02 0.78
CA ILE A 751 -1.20 35.42 2.05
C ILE A 751 -0.33 34.18 1.81
N ALA A 752 -0.61 33.43 0.75
CA ALA A 752 0.12 32.21 0.36
C ALA A 752 1.51 32.51 -0.24
N SER A 753 1.67 33.68 -0.89
CA SER A 753 2.91 34.06 -1.55
C SER A 753 4.16 33.91 -0.68
N GLY A 754 5.17 33.20 -1.20
CA GLY A 754 6.48 33.01 -0.54
C GLY A 754 6.50 31.98 0.60
N LYS A 755 5.41 31.22 0.82
CA LYS A 755 5.30 30.26 1.93
C LYS A 755 5.14 28.81 1.47
N ILE A 756 5.51 27.89 2.36
CA ILE A 756 5.14 26.47 2.27
C ILE A 756 3.71 26.32 2.78
N VAL A 757 2.86 25.63 2.04
CA VAL A 757 1.47 25.38 2.42
C VAL A 757 1.32 23.93 2.89
N LEU A 758 0.73 23.74 4.07
CA LEU A 758 0.28 22.44 4.56
C LEU A 758 -1.19 22.26 4.20
N CYS A 759 -1.50 21.21 3.44
CA CYS A 759 -2.87 20.83 3.08
C CYS A 759 -3.15 19.41 3.62
N PHE A 760 -4.38 19.15 4.03
CA PHE A 760 -4.86 17.83 4.42
C PHE A 760 -5.88 17.36 3.40
N SER A 761 -5.54 16.30 2.67
CA SER A 761 -6.52 15.59 1.86
C SER A 761 -7.55 14.93 2.77
N LYS A 762 -8.83 14.98 2.37
CA LYS A 762 -9.94 14.30 3.05
C LYS A 762 -10.60 13.24 2.16
N SER A 763 -10.28 13.22 0.86
CA SER A 763 -10.82 12.33 -0.14
C SER A 763 -9.77 12.02 -1.21
N ASP A 764 -10.04 10.99 -1.99
CA ASP A 764 -9.31 10.60 -3.20
C ASP A 764 -9.47 11.57 -4.38
N GLN A 765 -10.35 12.58 -4.26
CA GLN A 765 -10.66 13.52 -5.36
C GLN A 765 -9.56 14.53 -5.61
N GLN A 766 -8.79 14.91 -4.59
CA GLN A 766 -7.74 15.91 -4.70
C GLN A 766 -6.37 15.25 -4.58
N ASP A 767 -5.61 15.29 -5.67
CA ASP A 767 -4.27 14.75 -5.76
C ASP A 767 -3.20 15.81 -5.46
N ILE A 768 -1.98 15.36 -5.18
CA ILE A 768 -0.86 16.22 -4.78
C ILE A 768 -0.37 17.14 -5.91
N GLU A 769 -0.52 16.74 -7.18
CA GLU A 769 -0.12 17.54 -8.34
C GLU A 769 -1.10 18.72 -8.54
N SER A 770 -2.40 18.44 -8.53
CA SER A 770 -3.45 19.46 -8.54
C SER A 770 -3.31 20.43 -7.37
N ALA A 771 -3.14 19.92 -6.15
CA ALA A 771 -2.91 20.76 -4.97
C ALA A 771 -1.63 21.60 -5.07
N SER A 772 -0.57 21.04 -5.66
CA SER A 772 0.68 21.77 -5.93
C SER A 772 0.46 22.93 -6.90
N ASN A 773 -0.29 22.71 -7.98
CA ASN A 773 -0.60 23.75 -8.96
C ASN A 773 -1.38 24.89 -8.33
N THR A 774 -2.41 24.58 -7.53
CA THR A 774 -3.16 25.60 -6.76
C THR A 774 -2.23 26.41 -5.85
N VAL A 775 -1.31 25.75 -5.13
CA VAL A 775 -0.37 26.44 -4.24
C VAL A 775 0.60 27.32 -5.04
N GLN A 776 1.08 26.84 -6.20
CA GLN A 776 1.95 27.60 -7.09
C GLN A 776 1.25 28.83 -7.67
N GLU A 777 0.02 28.69 -8.16
CA GLU A 777 -0.81 29.80 -8.67
C GLU A 777 -1.06 30.87 -7.60
N ALA A 778 -1.22 30.44 -6.34
CA ALA A 778 -1.29 31.33 -5.19
C ALA A 778 0.08 31.94 -4.77
N GLY A 779 1.17 31.64 -5.47
CA GLY A 779 2.52 32.13 -5.21
C GLY A 779 3.28 31.40 -4.10
N GLY A 780 2.76 30.27 -3.62
CA GLY A 780 3.42 29.41 -2.64
C GLY A 780 4.69 28.77 -3.19
N VAL A 781 5.65 28.50 -2.32
CA VAL A 781 7.00 28.01 -2.68
C VAL A 781 7.23 26.55 -2.30
N GLY A 782 6.22 25.88 -1.76
CA GLY A 782 6.26 24.44 -1.45
C GLY A 782 4.94 23.94 -0.88
N LEU A 783 4.73 22.62 -0.98
CA LEU A 783 3.55 21.92 -0.52
C LEU A 783 3.94 20.78 0.42
N ILE A 784 3.29 20.70 1.57
CA ILE A 784 3.26 19.48 2.40
C ILE A 784 1.84 18.95 2.34
N PHE A 785 1.69 17.76 1.77
CA PHE A 785 0.38 17.16 1.53
C PHE A 785 0.18 15.98 2.47
N ALA A 786 -0.64 16.20 3.50
CA ALA A 786 -0.98 15.20 4.50
C ALA A 786 -2.18 14.38 4.03
N GLN A 787 -2.03 13.07 3.93
CA GLN A 787 -3.07 12.18 3.45
C GLN A 787 -2.98 10.80 4.09
N PHE A 788 -4.00 9.96 3.87
CA PHE A 788 -3.91 8.54 4.17
C PHE A 788 -2.72 7.94 3.41
N PRO A 789 -1.96 6.99 4.01
CA PRO A 789 -0.88 6.30 3.30
C PRO A 789 -1.40 5.71 1.99
N ASN A 790 -1.00 6.33 0.88
CA ASN A 790 -1.34 5.93 -0.47
C ASN A 790 -0.02 5.64 -1.21
N ASP A 791 -0.07 4.75 -2.19
CA ASP A 791 1.10 4.40 -3.00
C ASP A 791 1.26 5.35 -4.19
N GLY A 792 2.47 5.37 -4.77
CA GLY A 792 2.81 6.15 -5.96
C GLY A 792 3.11 7.63 -5.71
N LEU A 793 4.25 8.10 -6.19
CA LEU A 793 4.68 9.50 -6.06
C LEU A 793 4.47 10.25 -7.38
N ALA A 794 4.05 11.50 -7.29
CA ALA A 794 3.97 12.43 -8.40
C ALA A 794 5.09 13.49 -8.29
N SER A 795 5.49 14.07 -9.42
CA SER A 795 6.42 15.21 -9.44
C SER A 795 5.61 16.50 -9.55
N CYS A 796 5.94 17.48 -8.73
CA CYS A 796 5.19 18.73 -8.61
C CYS A 796 6.05 19.91 -9.09
N ASP A 797 5.49 20.93 -9.74
CA ASP A 797 6.33 22.04 -10.25
C ASP A 797 7.00 22.88 -9.15
N ILE A 798 6.42 22.89 -7.96
CA ILE A 798 7.05 23.36 -6.70
C ILE A 798 7.42 22.15 -5.83
N PRO A 799 8.33 22.29 -4.85
CA PRO A 799 8.64 21.21 -3.91
C PRO A 799 7.37 20.68 -3.23
N CYS A 800 6.99 19.43 -3.48
CA CYS A 800 5.89 18.80 -2.76
C CYS A 800 6.40 17.59 -1.96
N ILE A 801 5.94 17.43 -0.72
CA ILE A 801 6.25 16.29 0.13
C ILE A 801 4.95 15.68 0.63
N ARG A 802 4.76 14.39 0.33
CA ARG A 802 3.66 13.59 0.86
C ARG A 802 3.99 13.09 2.26
N VAL A 803 3.06 13.25 3.19
CA VAL A 803 3.18 12.76 4.57
C VAL A 803 1.90 12.05 5.01
N GLY A 804 2.03 11.13 5.97
CA GLY A 804 0.86 10.56 6.66
C GLY A 804 0.21 11.58 7.58
N TYR A 805 -1.07 11.38 7.93
CA TYR A 805 -1.79 12.29 8.83
C TYR A 805 -1.12 12.52 10.18
N GLU A 806 -0.43 11.52 10.72
CA GLU A 806 0.32 11.65 11.97
C GLU A 806 1.38 12.77 11.85
N VAL A 807 2.23 12.67 10.83
CA VAL A 807 3.27 13.66 10.55
C VAL A 807 2.66 15.02 10.19
N GLY A 808 1.61 15.03 9.35
CA GLY A 808 0.88 16.26 9.03
C GLY A 808 0.32 16.97 10.27
N THR A 809 -0.24 16.21 11.22
CA THR A 809 -0.79 16.73 12.47
C THR A 809 0.30 17.28 13.39
N GLN A 810 1.47 16.63 13.43
CA GLN A 810 2.63 17.17 14.15
C GLN A 810 3.07 18.53 13.57
N ILE A 811 3.10 18.67 12.24
CA ILE A 811 3.41 19.93 11.56
C ILE A 811 2.35 20.99 11.84
N LEU A 812 1.06 20.63 11.78
CA LEU A 812 -0.03 21.55 12.10
C LEU A 812 0.04 22.05 13.55
N SER A 813 0.38 21.17 14.49
CA SER A 813 0.60 21.51 15.89
C SER A 813 1.74 22.52 16.05
N TYR A 814 2.84 22.34 15.32
CA TYR A 814 3.92 23.33 15.25
C TYR A 814 3.46 24.68 14.69
N ILE A 815 2.73 24.69 13.57
CA ILE A 815 2.22 25.92 12.94
C ILE A 815 1.34 26.72 13.90
N ARG A 816 0.51 26.03 14.72
CA ARG A 816 -0.39 26.68 15.68
C ARG A 816 0.33 27.24 16.90
N LYS A 817 1.47 26.66 17.30
CA LYS A 817 2.26 27.07 18.48
C LYS A 817 3.28 28.17 18.18
N ALA A 818 3.87 28.16 16.98
CA ALA A 818 4.91 29.10 16.60
C ALA A 818 4.33 30.47 16.21
N ARG A 819 4.96 31.56 16.67
CA ARG A 819 4.56 32.94 16.32
C ARG A 819 4.86 33.27 14.86
N PHE A 820 6.00 32.78 14.37
CA PHE A 820 6.45 32.88 12.98
C PHE A 820 6.88 31.49 12.51
N PRO A 821 5.94 30.61 12.17
CA PRO A 821 6.25 29.24 11.77
C PRO A 821 7.08 29.26 10.48
N ILE A 822 8.22 28.57 10.50
CA ILE A 822 9.10 28.40 9.35
C ILE A 822 9.45 26.92 9.16
N ALA A 823 9.70 26.51 7.93
CA ALA A 823 10.17 25.18 7.60
C ALA A 823 11.19 25.22 6.46
N LYS A 824 12.04 24.21 6.43
CA LYS A 824 13.00 23.93 5.37
C LYS A 824 12.75 22.52 4.86
N LEU A 825 12.61 22.39 3.55
CA LEU A 825 12.40 21.11 2.88
C LEU A 825 13.74 20.69 2.25
N SER A 826 14.17 19.44 2.45
CA SER A 826 15.43 18.92 1.90
C SER A 826 15.21 18.12 0.62
N ASP A 827 16.25 17.92 -0.19
CA ASP A 827 16.14 17.02 -1.35
C ASP A 827 15.88 15.55 -0.93
N PRO A 828 15.06 14.81 -1.71
CA PRO A 828 14.79 13.40 -1.48
C PRO A 828 16.05 12.54 -1.68
N LYS A 829 16.08 11.37 -1.01
CA LYS A 829 17.16 10.38 -1.17
C LYS A 829 16.58 9.01 -1.50
N THR A 830 17.30 8.22 -2.29
CA THR A 830 16.93 6.82 -2.53
C THR A 830 17.36 5.92 -1.39
N VAL A 831 16.44 5.14 -0.81
CA VAL A 831 16.75 4.12 0.20
C VAL A 831 16.13 2.79 -0.20
N ILE A 832 16.85 1.69 0.01
CA ILE A 832 16.47 0.33 -0.40
C ILE A 832 16.55 -0.61 0.80
N GLY A 833 15.61 -1.55 0.92
CA GLY A 833 15.69 -2.73 1.78
C GLY A 833 15.46 -2.49 3.27
N LYS A 834 14.86 -1.37 3.66
CA LYS A 834 14.52 -1.09 5.07
C LYS A 834 13.01 -1.05 5.36
N TRP A 835 12.17 -1.38 4.38
CA TRP A 835 10.71 -1.41 4.50
C TRP A 835 10.18 -2.79 4.10
N VAL A 836 9.09 -3.21 4.75
CA VAL A 836 8.37 -4.44 4.40
C VAL A 836 7.78 -4.32 3.00
N SER A 837 8.05 -5.29 2.14
CA SER A 837 7.62 -5.33 0.73
C SER A 837 7.55 -6.78 0.24
N PRO A 838 6.79 -7.11 -0.82
CA PRO A 838 5.85 -6.23 -1.51
C PRO A 838 4.57 -6.05 -0.69
N ARG A 839 3.89 -4.92 -0.90
CA ARG A 839 2.49 -4.71 -0.49
C ARG A 839 1.67 -4.45 -1.73
N VAL A 840 0.43 -4.90 -1.76
CA VAL A 840 -0.45 -4.61 -2.88
C VAL A 840 -0.86 -3.16 -2.82
N ALA A 841 -0.67 -2.45 -3.93
CA ALA A 841 -0.93 -1.01 -3.98
C ALA A 841 -2.40 -0.74 -3.71
N SER A 842 -2.69 0.35 -2.99
CA SER A 842 -4.05 0.83 -2.72
C SER A 842 -4.88 0.98 -3.99
N PHE A 843 -4.33 1.63 -5.02
CA PHE A 843 -5.01 1.84 -6.30
C PHE A 843 -5.21 0.55 -7.11
N SER A 844 -4.51 -0.55 -6.80
CA SER A 844 -4.63 -1.77 -7.61
C SER A 844 -6.05 -2.33 -7.50
N ALA A 845 -6.75 -2.44 -8.63
CA ALA A 845 -8.12 -2.92 -8.66
C ALA A 845 -8.27 -4.34 -8.09
N ARG A 846 -9.42 -4.62 -7.46
CA ARG A 846 -9.69 -5.86 -6.71
C ARG A 846 -10.79 -6.69 -7.36
N GLY A 847 -10.68 -8.01 -7.25
CA GLY A 847 -11.77 -8.93 -7.55
C GLY A 847 -12.91 -8.90 -6.52
N PRO A 848 -13.92 -9.78 -6.66
CA PRO A 848 -14.16 -10.65 -7.82
C PRO A 848 -14.61 -9.87 -9.07
N SER A 849 -14.58 -10.51 -10.24
CA SER A 849 -15.21 -9.96 -11.45
C SER A 849 -16.73 -9.86 -11.25
N SER A 850 -17.31 -8.69 -11.54
CA SER A 850 -18.77 -8.50 -11.52
C SER A 850 -19.49 -9.24 -12.66
N MET A 851 -18.75 -9.65 -13.71
CA MET A 851 -19.29 -10.39 -14.85
C MET A 851 -19.25 -11.91 -14.68
N THR A 852 -18.11 -12.44 -14.23
CA THR A 852 -17.94 -13.89 -14.02
C THR A 852 -17.14 -14.14 -12.73
N PRO A 853 -17.80 -14.08 -11.57
CA PRO A 853 -17.13 -14.30 -10.29
C PRO A 853 -16.56 -15.73 -10.15
N GLU A 854 -16.97 -16.69 -10.99
CA GLU A 854 -16.39 -18.04 -11.10
C GLU A 854 -14.93 -18.05 -11.60
N VAL A 855 -14.46 -16.95 -12.21
CA VAL A 855 -13.08 -16.80 -12.68
C VAL A 855 -12.34 -15.87 -11.72
N LEU A 856 -11.35 -16.41 -10.99
CA LEU A 856 -10.52 -15.62 -10.09
C LEU A 856 -9.75 -14.53 -10.86
N LYS A 857 -9.86 -13.28 -10.40
CA LYS A 857 -9.06 -12.15 -10.88
C LYS A 857 -8.67 -11.26 -9.68
N PRO A 858 -7.48 -10.63 -9.69
CA PRO A 858 -6.42 -10.71 -10.71
C PRO A 858 -5.79 -12.11 -10.77
N ASP A 859 -5.01 -12.40 -11.81
CA ASP A 859 -4.33 -13.69 -11.92
C ASP A 859 -3.03 -13.71 -11.11
N ILE A 860 -2.29 -12.59 -11.08
CA ILE A 860 -0.97 -12.49 -10.43
C ILE A 860 -0.66 -11.04 -10.04
N ALA A 861 0.24 -10.84 -9.09
CA ALA A 861 0.76 -9.53 -8.70
C ALA A 861 2.24 -9.34 -9.09
N ALA A 862 2.62 -8.12 -9.48
CA ALA A 862 3.98 -7.77 -9.86
C ALA A 862 4.34 -6.31 -9.52
N PRO A 863 5.63 -5.94 -9.48
CA PRO A 863 6.07 -4.59 -9.17
C PRO A 863 5.42 -3.53 -10.08
N GLY A 864 4.70 -2.59 -9.46
CA GLY A 864 3.96 -1.55 -10.19
C GLY A 864 3.99 -0.17 -9.53
N VAL A 865 4.70 0.00 -8.42
CA VAL A 865 4.78 1.29 -7.70
C VAL A 865 6.19 1.87 -7.80
N ASP A 866 6.27 3.14 -8.18
CA ASP A 866 7.47 3.96 -8.32
C ASP A 866 8.56 3.28 -9.16
N ILE A 867 8.16 2.74 -10.32
CA ILE A 867 9.03 2.03 -11.26
C ILE A 867 9.76 3.03 -12.15
N ILE A 868 11.09 2.91 -12.23
CA ILE A 868 11.92 3.74 -13.12
C ILE A 868 12.12 3.02 -14.44
N ALA A 869 11.74 3.66 -15.54
CA ALA A 869 11.98 3.17 -16.90
C ALA A 869 12.19 4.34 -17.87
N ALA A 870 12.45 4.05 -19.14
CA ALA A 870 12.67 5.09 -20.15
C ALA A 870 11.41 5.93 -20.34
N PHE A 871 11.59 7.22 -20.64
CA PHE A 871 10.50 8.15 -20.81
C PHE A 871 10.85 9.21 -21.86
N ARG A 872 9.84 9.89 -22.41
CA ARG A 872 10.08 11.01 -23.35
C ARG A 872 10.86 12.13 -22.64
N PRO A 873 11.97 12.66 -23.21
CA PRO A 873 12.65 13.82 -22.65
C PRO A 873 11.74 15.06 -22.72
N ARG A 874 11.53 15.76 -21.59
CA ARG A 874 10.83 17.07 -21.57
C ARG A 874 11.76 18.25 -21.86
N ASP A 875 13.04 18.17 -21.48
CA ASP A 875 14.09 19.14 -21.78
C ASP A 875 15.43 18.41 -21.96
N THR A 876 16.14 18.69 -23.06
CA THR A 876 17.43 18.07 -23.42
C THR A 876 18.58 18.46 -22.48
N LYS A 877 18.43 19.53 -21.68
CA LYS A 877 19.47 20.00 -20.76
C LYS A 877 19.41 19.36 -19.37
N HIS A 878 18.26 18.87 -18.92
CA HIS A 878 18.04 18.42 -17.52
C HIS A 878 17.35 17.04 -17.39
N SER A 879 16.90 16.43 -18.49
CA SER A 879 16.26 15.11 -18.47
C SER A 879 17.19 14.02 -19.00
N ASN A 880 17.49 13.02 -18.16
CA ASN A 880 18.25 11.83 -18.56
C ASN A 880 17.42 10.81 -19.37
N GLY A 881 16.15 11.12 -19.71
CA GLY A 881 15.27 10.23 -20.48
C GLY A 881 14.65 9.08 -19.68
N TYR A 882 14.53 9.22 -18.36
CA TYR A 882 13.91 8.24 -17.46
C TYR A 882 12.92 8.92 -16.51
N ALA A 883 11.86 8.22 -16.11
CA ALA A 883 10.84 8.70 -15.18
C ALA A 883 10.40 7.59 -14.20
N LEU A 884 9.92 7.99 -13.02
CA LEU A 884 9.27 7.14 -12.04
C LEU A 884 7.75 7.20 -12.26
N LEU A 885 7.10 6.06 -12.49
CA LEU A 885 5.64 5.96 -12.64
C LEU A 885 5.08 4.83 -11.76
N SER A 886 3.80 4.94 -11.43
CA SER A 886 3.05 3.94 -10.65
C SER A 886 1.75 3.58 -11.37
N GLY A 887 1.39 2.30 -11.32
CA GLY A 887 0.15 1.77 -11.90
C GLY A 887 0.22 0.27 -12.16
N THR A 888 -0.94 -0.38 -12.31
CA THR A 888 -1.00 -1.73 -12.88
C THR A 888 -0.45 -1.78 -14.31
N SER A 889 -0.40 -0.63 -14.99
CA SER A 889 0.32 -0.39 -16.24
C SER A 889 1.82 -0.64 -16.15
N MET A 890 2.45 -0.48 -14.99
CA MET A 890 3.87 -0.79 -14.80
C MET A 890 4.07 -2.26 -14.37
N ALA A 891 3.07 -2.87 -13.73
CA ALA A 891 3.10 -4.28 -13.34
C ALA A 891 2.91 -5.23 -14.56
N CYS A 892 2.00 -4.87 -15.47
CA CYS A 892 1.73 -5.59 -16.72
C CYS A 892 3.01 -5.92 -17.55
N PRO A 893 3.86 -4.94 -17.90
CA PRO A 893 5.08 -5.21 -18.66
C PRO A 893 6.13 -6.00 -17.89
N HIS A 894 6.10 -6.03 -16.54
CA HIS A 894 6.96 -6.95 -15.80
C HIS A 894 6.58 -8.41 -16.09
N VAL A 895 5.28 -8.74 -16.03
CA VAL A 895 4.79 -10.09 -16.33
C VAL A 895 4.97 -10.43 -17.81
N ALA A 896 4.78 -9.47 -18.73
CA ALA A 896 5.05 -9.69 -20.16
C ALA A 896 6.54 -10.00 -20.43
N GLY A 897 7.46 -9.30 -19.76
CA GLY A 897 8.89 -9.59 -19.83
C GLY A 897 9.22 -10.99 -19.31
N ILE A 898 8.62 -11.42 -18.20
CA ILE A 898 8.82 -12.77 -17.65
C ILE A 898 8.22 -13.83 -18.57
N ALA A 899 7.03 -13.60 -19.11
CA ALA A 899 6.41 -14.47 -20.10
C ALA A 899 7.31 -14.63 -21.34
N ALA A 900 8.05 -13.59 -21.75
CA ALA A 900 9.02 -13.68 -22.84
C ALA A 900 10.23 -14.56 -22.50
N LEU A 901 10.72 -14.47 -21.26
CA LEU A 901 11.76 -15.38 -20.79
C LEU A 901 11.28 -16.84 -20.79
N ILE A 902 10.05 -17.08 -20.31
CA ILE A 902 9.43 -18.42 -20.30
C ILE A 902 9.23 -18.92 -21.73
N LYS A 903 8.69 -18.10 -22.64
CA LYS A 903 8.47 -18.47 -24.05
C LYS A 903 9.79 -18.74 -24.79
N SER A 904 10.85 -18.01 -24.47
CA SER A 904 12.20 -18.25 -25.00
C SER A 904 12.76 -19.61 -24.54
N ALA A 905 12.53 -19.99 -23.28
CA ALA A 905 12.96 -21.28 -22.73
C ALA A 905 12.05 -22.44 -23.17
N HIS A 906 10.75 -22.17 -23.35
CA HIS A 906 9.72 -23.13 -23.71
C HIS A 906 8.92 -22.65 -24.95
N PRO A 907 9.50 -22.70 -26.15
CA PRO A 907 8.88 -22.13 -27.36
C PRO A 907 7.51 -22.72 -27.72
N ASN A 908 7.28 -23.99 -27.34
CA ASN A 908 6.06 -24.73 -27.68
C ASN A 908 4.94 -24.57 -26.64
N TRP A 909 5.19 -23.87 -25.52
CA TRP A 909 4.15 -23.68 -24.52
C TRP A 909 3.04 -22.76 -25.03
N SER A 910 1.80 -23.16 -24.72
CA SER A 910 0.59 -22.39 -24.98
C SER A 910 0.52 -21.14 -24.07
N PRO A 911 -0.32 -20.15 -24.41
CA PRO A 911 -0.61 -19.05 -23.51
C PRO A 911 -1.10 -19.50 -22.12
N SER A 912 -1.93 -20.54 -22.08
CA SER A 912 -2.48 -21.12 -20.85
C SER A 912 -1.40 -21.79 -20.00
N ALA A 913 -0.45 -22.48 -20.63
CA ALA A 913 0.70 -23.09 -19.95
C ALA A 913 1.59 -22.03 -19.28
N ILE A 914 1.90 -20.94 -19.99
CA ILE A 914 2.69 -19.82 -19.43
C ILE A 914 1.94 -19.15 -18.28
N LYS A 915 0.63 -18.88 -18.46
CA LYS A 915 -0.23 -18.37 -17.40
C LYS A 915 -0.22 -19.29 -16.17
N SER A 916 -0.36 -20.59 -16.39
CA SER A 916 -0.33 -21.59 -15.32
C SER A 916 0.98 -21.52 -14.55
N ALA A 917 2.11 -21.57 -15.24
CA ALA A 917 3.43 -21.58 -14.62
C ALA A 917 3.66 -20.34 -13.74
N LEU A 918 3.22 -19.16 -14.21
CA LEU A 918 3.27 -17.92 -13.45
C LEU A 918 2.41 -17.96 -12.20
N VAL A 919 1.15 -18.41 -12.32
CA VAL A 919 0.18 -18.40 -11.21
C VAL A 919 0.54 -19.45 -10.16
N THR A 920 0.92 -20.66 -10.57
CA THR A 920 1.10 -21.79 -9.64
C THR A 920 2.37 -21.72 -8.80
N THR A 921 3.34 -20.92 -9.23
CA THR A 921 4.65 -20.79 -8.60
C THR A 921 4.83 -19.47 -7.83
N ALA A 922 3.82 -18.60 -7.86
CA ALA A 922 3.87 -17.27 -7.26
C ALA A 922 4.01 -17.31 -5.72
N SER A 923 4.78 -16.38 -5.17
CA SER A 923 5.05 -16.24 -3.74
C SER A 923 3.85 -15.64 -3.00
N GLN A 924 3.54 -16.20 -1.82
CA GLN A 924 2.55 -15.62 -0.90
C GLN A 924 3.17 -14.66 0.13
N THR A 925 4.50 -14.66 0.24
CA THR A 925 5.22 -13.97 1.31
C THR A 925 6.09 -12.83 0.78
N GLY A 926 6.24 -11.79 1.60
CA GLY A 926 7.17 -10.69 1.36
C GLY A 926 8.60 -11.01 1.76
N THR A 927 9.46 -9.98 1.67
CA THR A 927 10.90 -10.07 1.94
C THR A 927 11.24 -10.37 3.40
N ASP A 928 10.30 -10.16 4.31
CA ASP A 928 10.42 -10.46 5.74
C ASP A 928 9.85 -11.84 6.12
N GLY A 929 9.38 -12.61 5.12
CA GLY A 929 8.77 -13.92 5.31
C GLY A 929 7.32 -13.88 5.77
N THR A 930 6.74 -12.70 5.99
CA THR A 930 5.32 -12.55 6.36
C THR A 930 4.43 -12.60 5.13
N SER A 931 3.15 -12.90 5.32
CA SER A 931 2.15 -12.81 4.24
C SER A 931 2.13 -11.41 3.63
N ILE A 932 1.99 -11.34 2.31
CA ILE A 932 1.83 -10.07 1.61
C ILE A 932 0.59 -9.34 2.17
N SER A 933 0.71 -8.04 2.43
CA SER A 933 -0.41 -7.21 2.85
C SER A 933 -0.97 -6.41 1.67
N ALA A 934 -2.28 -6.14 1.70
CA ALA A 934 -2.95 -5.25 0.77
C ALA A 934 -3.24 -3.90 1.44
N GLU A 935 -2.82 -2.81 0.80
CA GLU A 935 -3.22 -1.47 1.24
C GLU A 935 -4.70 -1.23 0.85
N GLY A 936 -5.43 -0.58 1.77
CA GLY A 936 -6.87 -0.33 1.69
C GLY A 936 -7.31 0.58 2.84
N LEU A 937 -8.63 0.80 2.99
CA LEU A 937 -9.18 1.62 4.10
C LEU A 937 -8.73 1.10 5.47
N THR A 938 -8.69 -0.23 5.62
CA THR A 938 -7.92 -0.93 6.65
C THR A 938 -6.93 -1.84 5.97
N ARG A 939 -5.67 -1.82 6.42
CA ARG A 939 -4.66 -2.74 5.90
C ARG A 939 -5.04 -4.17 6.32
N LYS A 940 -5.06 -5.09 5.35
CA LYS A 940 -5.34 -6.51 5.57
C LYS A 940 -4.25 -7.40 4.98
N GLU A 941 -4.24 -8.66 5.39
CA GLU A 941 -3.53 -9.70 4.65
C GLU A 941 -4.13 -9.80 3.24
N ALA A 942 -3.27 -9.88 2.23
CA ALA A 942 -3.70 -9.94 0.85
C ALA A 942 -4.35 -11.29 0.55
N ASP A 943 -5.57 -11.24 0.03
CA ASP A 943 -6.34 -12.43 -0.35
C ASP A 943 -6.24 -12.66 -1.88
N PRO A 944 -6.74 -13.80 -2.40
CA PRO A 944 -6.73 -14.09 -3.83
C PRO A 944 -7.38 -13.03 -4.73
N PHE A 945 -8.29 -12.18 -4.24
CA PHE A 945 -8.86 -11.08 -5.03
C PHE A 945 -7.97 -9.82 -5.04
N ASP A 946 -6.91 -9.78 -4.21
CA ASP A 946 -5.89 -8.75 -4.24
C ASP A 946 -4.67 -9.16 -5.09
N ILE A 947 -4.22 -10.41 -4.96
CA ILE A 947 -2.93 -10.91 -5.53
C ILE A 947 -3.06 -12.11 -6.47
N GLY A 948 -4.26 -12.67 -6.65
CA GLY A 948 -4.45 -13.86 -7.49
C GLY A 948 -3.66 -15.06 -6.98
N GLY A 949 -2.77 -15.58 -7.83
CA GLY A 949 -1.81 -16.62 -7.50
C GLY A 949 -0.76 -16.20 -6.48
N GLY A 950 -0.46 -14.91 -6.35
CA GLY A 950 0.60 -14.37 -5.49
C GLY A 950 1.48 -13.32 -6.20
N HIS A 951 2.58 -12.95 -5.55
CA HIS A 951 3.62 -12.13 -6.18
C HIS A 951 4.49 -12.98 -7.10
N VAL A 952 4.74 -12.51 -8.32
CA VAL A 952 5.49 -13.27 -9.33
C VAL A 952 6.88 -13.71 -8.84
N ASP A 953 7.20 -14.99 -9.09
CA ASP A 953 8.51 -15.60 -8.87
C ASP A 953 9.00 -16.19 -10.20
N PRO A 954 9.78 -15.42 -10.99
CA PRO A 954 10.23 -15.84 -12.31
C PRO A 954 11.03 -17.15 -12.27
N ASN A 955 11.85 -17.33 -11.23
CA ASN A 955 12.79 -18.44 -11.11
C ASN A 955 12.09 -19.77 -10.93
N LYS A 956 10.97 -19.80 -10.21
CA LYS A 956 10.13 -21.00 -10.09
C LYS A 956 9.23 -21.18 -11.31
N ALA A 957 8.76 -20.09 -11.92
CA ALA A 957 7.87 -20.16 -13.09
C ALA A 957 8.52 -20.77 -14.35
N ILE A 958 9.85 -20.80 -14.44
CA ILE A 958 10.54 -21.44 -15.56
C ILE A 958 10.49 -22.97 -15.51
N ASP A 959 10.34 -23.54 -14.32
CA ASP A 959 10.25 -24.98 -14.09
C ASP A 959 9.16 -25.26 -13.04
N PRO A 960 7.87 -25.18 -13.45
CA PRO A 960 6.75 -25.27 -12.53
C PRO A 960 6.42 -26.73 -12.15
N GLY A 961 7.05 -27.73 -12.77
CA GLY A 961 6.70 -29.15 -12.62
C GLY A 961 5.40 -29.55 -13.32
N LEU A 962 4.26 -28.95 -12.93
CA LEU A 962 2.94 -29.17 -13.55
C LEU A 962 2.33 -27.88 -14.09
N ILE A 963 1.57 -28.00 -15.17
CA ILE A 963 0.79 -26.90 -15.76
C ILE A 963 -0.68 -27.29 -15.98
N PHE A 964 -1.56 -26.29 -15.84
CA PHE A 964 -2.97 -26.33 -16.21
C PHE A 964 -3.12 -25.75 -17.61
N ASP A 965 -3.08 -26.61 -18.62
CA ASP A 965 -3.23 -26.18 -20.01
C ASP A 965 -4.71 -26.10 -20.42
N ALA A 966 -5.05 -25.17 -21.31
CA ALA A 966 -6.40 -24.96 -21.80
C ALA A 966 -6.35 -24.53 -23.27
N SER A 967 -7.19 -25.14 -24.08
CA SER A 967 -7.33 -24.88 -25.51
C SER A 967 -8.42 -23.85 -25.81
N THR A 968 -8.48 -23.38 -27.05
CA THR A 968 -9.60 -22.53 -27.52
C THR A 968 -10.95 -23.22 -27.35
N GLU A 969 -11.01 -24.54 -27.51
CA GLU A 969 -12.25 -25.30 -27.33
C GLU A 969 -12.75 -25.24 -25.88
N ASP A 970 -11.85 -25.22 -24.90
CA ASP A 970 -12.20 -25.08 -23.49
C ASP A 970 -12.82 -23.72 -23.19
N TYR A 971 -12.30 -22.65 -23.80
CA TYR A 971 -12.90 -21.32 -23.71
C TYR A 971 -14.28 -21.26 -24.40
N ILE A 972 -14.47 -21.95 -25.52
CA ILE A 972 -15.78 -22.03 -26.18
C ILE A 972 -16.80 -22.76 -25.28
N LYS A 973 -16.41 -23.88 -24.66
CA LYS A 973 -17.24 -24.59 -23.68
C LYS A 973 -17.60 -23.69 -22.50
N PHE A 974 -16.64 -22.91 -22.02
CA PHE A 974 -16.89 -21.90 -20.98
C PHE A 974 -17.89 -20.82 -21.44
N LEU A 975 -17.75 -20.26 -22.64
CA LEU A 975 -18.71 -19.29 -23.19
C LEU A 975 -20.12 -19.90 -23.33
N CYS A 976 -20.23 -21.16 -23.74
CA CYS A 976 -21.51 -21.89 -23.72
C CYS A 976 -22.10 -22.00 -22.31
N SER A 977 -21.26 -22.22 -21.28
CA SER A 977 -21.71 -22.37 -19.89
C SER A 977 -22.30 -21.08 -19.30
N LEU A 978 -21.88 -19.92 -19.80
CA LEU A 978 -22.41 -18.60 -19.39
C LEU A 978 -23.77 -18.28 -20.04
N GLY A 979 -24.28 -19.15 -20.91
CA GLY A 979 -25.58 -18.95 -21.58
C GLY A 979 -25.55 -17.98 -22.76
N TYR A 980 -24.37 -17.68 -23.32
CA TYR A 980 -24.29 -16.87 -24.54
C TYR A 980 -24.94 -17.56 -25.73
N SER A 981 -25.56 -16.77 -26.62
CA SER A 981 -26.22 -17.32 -27.80
C SER A 981 -25.21 -17.96 -28.75
N ILE A 982 -25.58 -19.10 -29.34
CA ILE A 982 -24.76 -19.80 -30.35
C ILE A 982 -24.34 -18.84 -31.46
N ALA A 983 -25.24 -17.94 -31.89
CA ALA A 983 -24.94 -16.92 -32.89
C ALA A 983 -23.80 -15.97 -32.47
N SER A 984 -23.77 -15.50 -31.22
CA SER A 984 -22.70 -14.63 -30.73
C SER A 984 -21.36 -15.37 -30.61
N ILE A 985 -21.35 -16.60 -30.09
CA ILE A 985 -20.11 -17.38 -29.99
C ILE A 985 -19.61 -17.79 -31.39
N THR A 986 -20.51 -18.16 -32.31
CA THR A 986 -20.18 -18.48 -33.71
C THR A 986 -19.60 -17.26 -34.43
N ARG A 987 -20.15 -16.05 -34.19
CA ARG A 987 -19.58 -14.80 -34.74
C ARG A 987 -18.15 -14.54 -34.25
N LEU A 988 -17.88 -14.78 -32.96
CA LEU A 988 -16.55 -14.61 -32.38
C LEU A 988 -15.55 -15.67 -32.89
N THR A 989 -15.95 -16.93 -32.94
CA THR A 989 -15.04 -18.06 -33.20
C THR A 989 -14.91 -18.43 -34.67
N LYS A 990 -15.91 -18.07 -35.49
CA LYS A 990 -16.10 -18.54 -36.88
C LYS A 990 -16.15 -20.06 -37.02
N THR A 991 -16.45 -20.78 -35.94
CA THR A 991 -16.65 -22.24 -35.92
C THR A 991 -18.12 -22.54 -35.72
N ASN A 992 -18.64 -23.57 -36.39
CA ASN A 992 -20.01 -24.03 -36.18
C ASN A 992 -20.09 -24.72 -34.81
N ILE A 993 -20.71 -24.04 -33.83
CA ILE A 993 -20.73 -24.48 -32.44
C ILE A 993 -22.05 -25.15 -32.13
N ASN A 994 -21.97 -26.32 -31.50
CA ASN A 994 -23.12 -26.97 -30.90
C ASN A 994 -22.90 -27.06 -29.38
N CYS A 995 -23.56 -26.19 -28.62
CA CYS A 995 -23.52 -26.21 -27.15
C CYS A 995 -24.44 -27.33 -26.63
N ILE A 996 -24.16 -28.59 -26.98
CA ILE A 996 -25.01 -29.76 -26.66
C ILE A 996 -24.99 -30.07 -25.16
N THR A 997 -23.87 -29.80 -24.48
CA THR A 997 -23.68 -30.10 -23.07
C THR A 997 -23.62 -28.81 -22.24
N LYS A 998 -24.55 -28.67 -21.28
CA LYS A 998 -24.46 -27.68 -20.19
C LYS A 998 -23.27 -28.05 -19.30
N THR A 999 -22.08 -27.63 -19.69
CA THR A 999 -20.88 -27.73 -18.85
C THR A 999 -20.95 -26.65 -17.77
N ASN A 1000 -20.46 -26.95 -16.57
CA ASN A 1000 -20.38 -25.96 -15.50
C ASN A 1000 -19.14 -25.10 -15.72
N GLY A 1001 -19.27 -23.76 -15.81
CA GLY A 1001 -18.17 -22.84 -16.10
C GLY A 1001 -17.00 -22.93 -15.11
N VAL A 1002 -17.28 -23.39 -13.89
CA VAL A 1002 -16.28 -23.67 -12.83
C VAL A 1002 -15.25 -24.74 -13.24
N ASN A 1003 -15.57 -25.60 -14.23
CA ASN A 1003 -14.69 -26.65 -14.73
C ASN A 1003 -13.68 -26.19 -15.80
N LEU A 1004 -13.67 -24.91 -16.20
CA LEU A 1004 -12.59 -24.39 -17.04
C LEU A 1004 -11.24 -24.68 -16.37
N ASN A 1005 -10.27 -25.22 -17.11
CA ASN A 1005 -9.01 -25.73 -16.58
C ASN A 1005 -8.03 -24.61 -16.20
N LEU A 1006 -8.43 -23.77 -15.25
CA LEU A 1006 -7.64 -22.66 -14.72
C LEU A 1006 -6.79 -23.13 -13.53
N PRO A 1007 -5.62 -22.48 -13.29
CA PRO A 1007 -4.78 -22.71 -12.12
C PRO A 1007 -5.39 -22.17 -10.80
N SER A 1008 -6.69 -21.87 -10.77
CA SER A 1008 -7.45 -21.39 -9.62
C SER A 1008 -8.85 -22.00 -9.60
N ILE A 1009 -9.50 -21.97 -8.44
CA ILE A 1009 -10.88 -22.45 -8.26
C ILE A 1009 -11.70 -21.39 -7.51
N THR A 1010 -12.72 -20.84 -8.17
CA THR A 1010 -13.70 -19.97 -7.51
C THR A 1010 -15.10 -20.55 -7.59
N ILE A 1011 -15.79 -20.63 -6.44
CA ILE A 1011 -17.18 -21.06 -6.35
C ILE A 1011 -17.97 -19.93 -5.69
N PRO A 1012 -18.62 -19.05 -6.48
CA PRO A 1012 -19.33 -17.89 -5.95
C PRO A 1012 -20.63 -18.24 -5.23
N ASN A 1013 -21.16 -19.44 -5.47
CA ASN A 1013 -22.50 -19.87 -5.06
C ASN A 1013 -22.48 -21.34 -4.60
N LEU A 1014 -21.81 -21.65 -3.47
CA LEU A 1014 -21.80 -23.00 -2.89
C LEU A 1014 -23.05 -23.22 -2.03
N LYS A 1015 -24.02 -24.00 -2.53
CA LYS A 1015 -25.25 -24.36 -1.78
C LYS A 1015 -25.02 -25.48 -0.76
N ARG A 1016 -24.42 -26.61 -1.17
CA ARG A 1016 -24.18 -27.78 -0.29
C ARG A 1016 -22.90 -28.50 -0.66
N THR A 1017 -22.84 -29.00 -1.89
CA THR A 1017 -21.69 -29.69 -2.44
C THR A 1017 -21.41 -29.16 -3.84
N ALA A 1018 -20.14 -28.99 -4.18
CA ALA A 1018 -19.71 -28.73 -5.55
C ALA A 1018 -18.52 -29.63 -5.87
N THR A 1019 -18.47 -30.18 -7.09
CA THR A 1019 -17.32 -30.94 -7.58
C THR A 1019 -16.73 -30.22 -8.77
N VAL A 1020 -15.43 -29.97 -8.69
CA VAL A 1020 -14.65 -29.28 -9.72
C VAL A 1020 -13.65 -30.28 -10.29
N THR A 1021 -13.59 -30.39 -11.61
CA THR A 1021 -12.60 -31.23 -12.29
C THR A 1021 -11.51 -30.37 -12.90
N ARG A 1022 -10.27 -30.85 -12.83
CA ARG A 1022 -9.08 -30.22 -13.42
C ARG A 1022 -8.22 -31.28 -14.08
N THR A 1023 -7.38 -30.84 -15.00
CA THR A 1023 -6.40 -31.67 -15.69
C THR A 1023 -5.04 -30.99 -15.61
N VAL A 1024 -4.00 -31.75 -15.29
CA VAL A 1024 -2.63 -31.24 -15.22
C VAL A 1024 -1.73 -32.02 -16.16
N THR A 1025 -0.82 -31.30 -16.79
CA THR A 1025 0.22 -31.84 -17.67
C THR A 1025 1.56 -31.74 -16.94
N ASN A 1026 2.30 -32.85 -16.87
CA ASN A 1026 3.66 -32.87 -16.35
C ASN A 1026 4.65 -32.30 -17.38
N VAL A 1027 5.37 -31.26 -16.97
CA VAL A 1027 6.46 -30.62 -17.73
C VAL A 1027 7.81 -30.76 -17.04
N GLY A 1028 7.84 -31.33 -15.83
CA GLY A 1028 9.07 -31.67 -15.11
C GLY A 1028 9.60 -33.07 -15.45
N HIS A 1029 10.32 -33.68 -14.51
CA HIS A 1029 10.96 -34.98 -14.71
C HIS A 1029 9.97 -36.11 -15.09
N ILE A 1030 10.45 -37.01 -15.96
CA ILE A 1030 9.76 -38.27 -16.30
C ILE A 1030 9.81 -39.18 -15.06
N ASN A 1031 8.70 -39.85 -14.73
CA ASN A 1031 8.53 -40.68 -13.53
C ASN A 1031 8.42 -39.90 -12.20
N SER A 1032 7.72 -38.76 -12.21
CA SER A 1032 7.42 -37.96 -11.02
C SER A 1032 6.10 -38.37 -10.34
N LYS A 1033 6.05 -38.19 -9.01
CA LYS A 1033 4.84 -38.43 -8.21
C LYS A 1033 4.52 -37.19 -7.37
N TYR A 1034 3.32 -36.66 -7.54
CA TYR A 1034 2.85 -35.48 -6.82
C TYR A 1034 1.79 -35.86 -5.79
N LYS A 1035 1.93 -35.35 -4.57
CA LYS A 1035 0.95 -35.47 -3.49
C LYS A 1035 0.19 -34.17 -3.31
N ALA A 1036 -1.12 -34.25 -3.10
CA ALA A 1036 -1.96 -33.10 -2.80
C ALA A 1036 -1.81 -32.65 -1.34
N LEU A 1037 -1.58 -31.35 -1.14
CA LEU A 1037 -1.66 -30.63 0.13
C LEU A 1037 -2.88 -29.71 0.08
N VAL A 1038 -3.82 -29.93 1.00
CA VAL A 1038 -5.14 -29.31 1.01
C VAL A 1038 -5.20 -28.32 2.18
N GLN A 1039 -5.38 -27.04 1.87
CA GLN A 1039 -5.73 -25.99 2.83
C GLN A 1039 -7.18 -25.57 2.54
N ALA A 1040 -8.13 -26.18 3.25
CA ALA A 1040 -9.54 -25.93 3.03
C ALA A 1040 -9.94 -24.52 3.51
N PRO A 1041 -10.81 -23.79 2.77
CA PRO A 1041 -11.37 -22.55 3.25
C PRO A 1041 -12.13 -22.71 4.58
N PRO A 1042 -12.09 -21.74 5.50
CA PRO A 1042 -12.83 -21.80 6.75
C PRO A 1042 -14.32 -22.14 6.53
N GLY A 1043 -14.83 -23.14 7.25
CA GLY A 1043 -16.22 -23.61 7.13
C GLY A 1043 -16.51 -24.57 5.96
N ILE A 1044 -15.51 -24.89 5.14
CA ILE A 1044 -15.64 -25.80 3.98
C ILE A 1044 -14.76 -27.04 4.20
N LYS A 1045 -15.33 -28.23 3.99
CA LYS A 1045 -14.57 -29.47 3.84
C LYS A 1045 -14.14 -29.62 2.38
N MET A 1046 -12.85 -29.86 2.16
CA MET A 1046 -12.25 -30.02 0.83
C MET A 1046 -11.57 -31.39 0.71
N THR A 1047 -11.93 -32.16 -0.33
CA THR A 1047 -11.35 -33.48 -0.63
C THR A 1047 -10.84 -33.52 -2.07
N VAL A 1048 -9.68 -34.13 -2.31
CA VAL A 1048 -9.07 -34.26 -3.65
C VAL A 1048 -8.94 -35.73 -4.02
N GLU A 1049 -9.34 -36.07 -5.25
CA GLU A 1049 -9.32 -37.44 -5.78
C GLU A 1049 -8.71 -37.48 -7.20
N PRO A 1050 -7.65 -38.26 -7.44
CA PRO A 1050 -6.84 -39.01 -6.46
C PRO A 1050 -5.99 -38.07 -5.58
N GLN A 1051 -5.52 -38.52 -4.42
CA GLN A 1051 -4.60 -37.74 -3.56
C GLN A 1051 -3.14 -37.75 -4.06
N THR A 1052 -2.83 -38.60 -5.02
CA THR A 1052 -1.49 -38.72 -5.61
C THR A 1052 -1.60 -38.89 -7.11
N LEU A 1053 -0.84 -38.10 -7.87
CA LEU A 1053 -0.71 -38.18 -9.32
C LEU A 1053 0.65 -38.79 -9.65
N SER A 1054 0.67 -39.85 -10.46
CA SER A 1054 1.91 -40.53 -10.87
C SER A 1054 2.06 -40.44 -12.38
N PHE A 1055 3.08 -39.72 -12.82
CA PHE A 1055 3.39 -39.53 -14.24
C PHE A 1055 4.47 -40.51 -14.68
N ASN A 1056 4.41 -40.95 -15.93
CA ASN A 1056 5.45 -41.76 -16.56
C ASN A 1056 5.59 -41.37 -18.04
N ILE A 1057 6.42 -42.06 -18.81
CA ILE A 1057 6.65 -41.74 -20.23
C ILE A 1057 5.39 -41.80 -21.12
N THR A 1058 4.39 -42.60 -20.74
CA THR A 1058 3.11 -42.75 -21.47
C THR A 1058 1.95 -41.94 -20.87
N THR A 1059 2.01 -41.57 -19.58
CA THR A 1059 0.98 -40.79 -18.88
C THR A 1059 1.51 -39.42 -18.48
N GLN A 1060 1.45 -38.47 -19.41
CA GLN A 1060 1.86 -37.08 -19.19
C GLN A 1060 0.73 -36.17 -18.68
N ILE A 1061 -0.54 -36.52 -18.96
CA ILE A 1061 -1.72 -35.72 -18.64
C ILE A 1061 -2.62 -36.54 -17.72
N LEU A 1062 -3.01 -35.98 -16.56
CA LEU A 1062 -3.88 -36.65 -15.60
C LEU A 1062 -5.00 -35.73 -15.10
N PRO A 1063 -6.24 -36.23 -15.02
CA PRO A 1063 -7.34 -35.52 -14.39
C PRO A 1063 -7.36 -35.74 -12.87
N PHE A 1064 -7.89 -34.77 -12.14
CA PHE A 1064 -8.27 -34.90 -10.73
C PHE A 1064 -9.57 -34.14 -10.44
N LYS A 1065 -10.21 -34.49 -9.34
CA LYS A 1065 -11.45 -33.88 -8.87
C LYS A 1065 -11.24 -33.28 -7.49
N VAL A 1066 -11.85 -32.12 -7.26
CA VAL A 1066 -11.91 -31.47 -5.94
C VAL A 1066 -13.37 -31.37 -5.54
N ILE A 1067 -13.69 -31.92 -4.38
CA ILE A 1067 -15.04 -31.97 -3.81
C ILE A 1067 -15.08 -31.00 -2.64
N PHE A 1068 -15.98 -30.03 -2.73
CA PHE A 1068 -16.24 -29.04 -1.68
C PHE A 1068 -17.57 -29.33 -1.03
N PHE A 1069 -17.58 -29.36 0.29
CA PHE A 1069 -18.79 -29.57 1.10
C PHE A 1069 -18.84 -28.52 2.20
N THR A 1070 -19.89 -27.69 2.22
CA THR A 1070 -20.08 -26.74 3.32
C THR A 1070 -20.62 -27.47 4.55
N THR A 1071 -20.00 -27.26 5.71
CA THR A 1071 -20.51 -27.76 7.00
C THR A 1071 -21.47 -26.75 7.65
N GLN A 1072 -21.59 -25.55 7.09
CA GLN A 1072 -22.40 -24.45 7.60
C GLN A 1072 -23.63 -24.22 6.71
N LYS A 1073 -24.77 -23.95 7.33
CA LYS A 1073 -26.02 -23.52 6.65
C LYS A 1073 -26.17 -21.99 6.60
N LEU A 1074 -25.10 -21.26 6.88
CA LEU A 1074 -25.11 -19.81 6.99
C LEU A 1074 -24.64 -19.18 5.67
N HIS A 1075 -25.34 -18.12 5.28
CA HIS A 1075 -24.95 -17.25 4.19
C HIS A 1075 -23.77 -16.38 4.65
N GLY A 1076 -22.74 -16.18 3.83
CA GLY A 1076 -21.60 -15.34 4.25
C GLY A 1076 -20.61 -15.02 3.12
N ASP A 1077 -19.60 -14.22 3.43
CA ASP A 1077 -18.55 -13.75 2.51
C ASP A 1077 -17.71 -14.86 1.88
N TYR A 1078 -16.94 -14.49 0.85
CA TYR A 1078 -15.88 -15.34 0.31
C TYR A 1078 -14.88 -15.75 1.40
N LYS A 1079 -14.60 -17.05 1.44
CA LYS A 1079 -13.57 -17.68 2.25
C LYS A 1079 -12.50 -18.26 1.34
N PHE A 1080 -11.25 -18.20 1.79
CA PHE A 1080 -10.09 -18.50 0.96
C PHE A 1080 -9.33 -19.72 1.47
N GLY A 1081 -8.73 -20.46 0.54
CA GLY A 1081 -7.89 -21.62 0.81
C GLY A 1081 -6.95 -21.88 -0.36
N SER A 1082 -6.31 -23.06 -0.37
CA SER A 1082 -5.43 -23.45 -1.46
C SER A 1082 -5.32 -24.96 -1.64
N LEU A 1083 -4.99 -25.38 -2.86
CA LEU A 1083 -4.58 -26.74 -3.20
C LEU A 1083 -3.16 -26.69 -3.76
N THR A 1084 -2.22 -27.42 -3.17
CA THR A 1084 -0.84 -27.48 -3.66
C THR A 1084 -0.47 -28.91 -4.02
N TRP A 1085 0.06 -29.14 -5.22
CA TRP A 1085 0.69 -30.39 -5.59
C TRP A 1085 2.19 -30.31 -5.36
N THR A 1086 2.79 -31.31 -4.72
CA THR A 1086 4.24 -31.37 -4.50
C THR A 1086 4.81 -32.76 -4.73
N ASP A 1087 5.98 -32.80 -5.36
CA ASP A 1087 6.85 -33.99 -5.49
C ASP A 1087 8.06 -33.94 -4.54
N GLY A 1088 8.11 -32.93 -3.65
CA GLY A 1088 9.24 -32.64 -2.75
C GLY A 1088 10.15 -31.51 -3.24
N GLU A 1089 10.15 -31.21 -4.54
CA GLU A 1089 10.96 -30.14 -5.15
C GLU A 1089 10.07 -29.00 -5.68
N HIS A 1090 9.02 -29.35 -6.41
CA HIS A 1090 8.05 -28.43 -6.97
C HIS A 1090 6.88 -28.19 -6.02
N LEU A 1091 6.36 -26.95 -6.05
CA LEU A 1091 5.14 -26.54 -5.34
C LEU A 1091 4.20 -25.89 -6.35
N VAL A 1092 3.17 -26.63 -6.75
CA VAL A 1092 2.18 -26.20 -7.74
C VAL A 1092 0.91 -25.79 -7.01
N ARG A 1093 0.83 -24.52 -6.62
CA ARG A 1093 -0.24 -23.99 -5.77
C ARG A 1093 -1.37 -23.35 -6.57
N SER A 1094 -2.61 -23.75 -6.31
CA SER A 1094 -3.82 -23.14 -6.84
C SER A 1094 -4.60 -22.43 -5.73
N PRO A 1095 -4.87 -21.11 -5.83
CA PRO A 1095 -5.72 -20.41 -4.89
C PRO A 1095 -7.19 -20.81 -5.04
N ILE A 1096 -7.91 -20.81 -3.92
CA ILE A 1096 -9.32 -21.20 -3.83
C ILE A 1096 -10.12 -20.08 -3.17
N ALA A 1097 -11.25 -19.69 -3.77
CA ALA A 1097 -12.19 -18.72 -3.22
C ALA A 1097 -13.62 -19.28 -3.26
N ILE A 1098 -14.31 -19.35 -2.13
CA ILE A 1098 -15.64 -19.96 -2.04
C ILE A 1098 -16.57 -19.08 -1.22
N ARG A 1099 -17.77 -18.85 -1.73
CA ARG A 1099 -18.85 -18.17 -1.01
C ARG A 1099 -20.03 -19.12 -0.82
N VAL A 1100 -20.47 -19.29 0.43
CA VAL A 1100 -21.59 -20.17 0.80
C VAL A 1100 -22.89 -19.39 0.73
N ILE A 1101 -23.91 -19.96 0.08
CA ILE A 1101 -25.22 -19.33 -0.05
C ILE A 1101 -26.33 -20.21 0.54
N GLY A 1102 -27.19 -19.60 1.36
CA GLY A 1102 -28.39 -20.23 1.93
C GLY A 1102 -29.66 -20.11 1.06
N PHE A 1103 -29.71 -19.16 0.11
CA PHE A 1103 -30.86 -18.84 -0.75
C PHE A 1103 -30.40 -18.59 -2.20
N GLU A 1104 -31.33 -18.40 -3.16
CA GLU A 1104 -31.01 -18.25 -4.59
C GLU A 1104 -30.36 -16.91 -5.00
N SER A 1105 -30.19 -15.94 -4.08
CA SER A 1105 -29.43 -14.72 -4.35
C SER A 1105 -28.64 -14.23 -3.12
N TYR A 1106 -27.58 -13.46 -3.37
CA TYR A 1106 -26.82 -12.67 -2.40
C TYR A 1106 -27.42 -11.25 -2.39
N ASN A 1107 -27.64 -10.68 -1.20
CA ASN A 1107 -27.90 -9.26 -0.95
C ASN A 1107 -27.49 -9.02 0.51
N ASP A 1108 -26.27 -8.53 0.75
CA ASP A 1108 -25.90 -7.92 2.05
C ASP A 1108 -26.41 -6.47 2.01
N VAL A 1109 -27.51 -6.20 2.73
CA VAL A 1109 -28.22 -4.89 2.77
C VAL A 1109 -27.62 -3.95 3.81
#